data_AF-A0A7C3U040-F1
#
_entry.id   AF-A0A7C3U040-F1
#
_cell.length_a   1.000
_cell.length_b   1.000
_cell.length_c   1.000
_cell.angle_alpha   90.00
_cell.angle_beta   90.00
_cell.angle_gamma   90.00
#
_symmetry.space_group_name_H-M   'P 1'
#
loop_
_entity.id
_entity.type
_entity.pdbx_description
1 polymer ?
#
loop_
_entity_poly.entity_id
_entity_poly.type
_entity_poly.pdbx_seq_one_letter_code
_entity_poly.pdbx_strand_id
1 'polypeptide(L)'
;MKMRCLDYLALLAAMLVLASPAAASAGEEEGPAGDPGRIWGQIAIIQQQQTAEARQYAARKEQILRSQPPGPQRNLKLRLEYLKYLEESKRLSLQREALRREVISNLKQKWTKIETDWHNECNRHKAALQEIEKLPEGPERRARIERENVHHRSRSQQLAVERNLIHEGVIRQANLDAAGGSPGTSGAIQETCGTKVTDPTYGGMKSDFDGGGGYRTTEKAAKILNEMGVRDSAGGRVQVRAGVLETNPDFGMTINADPGGDRIGSAGHQAHVQQGAHHKETYVSEMVGPAQSNKPLKDYLAVLDHTKKALPGLYENPSALVGDTMEGQAMAKGALKAATQADLPQSTIEAIARKNGIKDPQHLLDRLGEIKSRWSPIESVEEAASLQGAVRDLLSASEAANKAKAAAAVKHTETRIADLEAKGGFQEAQKLRQELADYRTKIKTSNEALTHLEKTLTSGVREPTKTLSTPEQAGSPAGKTTGGLGKGEPLSKPIPKGGSPPVEPEPKAAGGGKLMRGGGLMVSIYGIWEGYETAEKEMAERKQGEPKGLLDWTATQVELAARTFWHGLGFGAMEQLGQQVGREAYEKYLRDIADGKIAKDSLGPYLQMKMQAALKGLYAGVKALTYDAAYNSGTKLGEAIKEGGGLGQDLIKWATDVHGESKVNEERSKQVYDQLIKKGASPVGAQRAADGVKRGDYTEAKRLNKILDGKLFAAQEASKGRSGRDRKKSAMKREAQRQEQTAREGLSEEQLELRETVMGKLRARGLPTGAELVDHLVGLLEKKGLPALEAAIQEMTDMQGVFTGSIGGQGILRIHVQGTRVTGTWNNTKTFTIRFGDKTQTFTATASGVLQGDVELSSGTIAMKMTGVGVSRSDDQSIHQSIPFSGTFSGSFTGKGYKGSSTGTAYGESGSASWSVSR
;
A
#
# COMPACT_ATOMS: atom_id res chain seq x y z
N MET A 1 24.43 40.39 -63.98
CA MET A 1 23.54 40.28 -62.80
C MET A 1 23.04 38.85 -62.69
N LYS A 2 23.47 38.09 -61.67
CA LYS A 2 22.94 36.74 -61.35
C LYS A 2 22.99 36.54 -59.82
N MET A 3 22.01 37.10 -59.11
CA MET A 3 21.76 36.77 -57.70
C MET A 3 21.10 35.38 -57.64
N ARG A 4 21.44 34.55 -56.63
CA ARG A 4 21.20 33.10 -56.68
C ARG A 4 19.92 32.73 -55.94
N CYS A 5 19.17 31.73 -56.44
CA CYS A 5 17.95 31.23 -55.81
C CYS A 5 18.13 30.74 -54.36
N LEU A 6 19.37 30.47 -53.94
CA LEU A 6 19.72 30.14 -52.54
C LEU A 6 19.39 31.28 -51.57
N ASP A 7 19.57 32.53 -51.97
CA ASP A 7 19.29 33.69 -51.12
C ASP A 7 17.76 33.83 -50.91
N TYR A 8 16.98 33.51 -51.94
CA TYR A 8 15.51 33.48 -51.88
C TYR A 8 14.97 32.35 -51.00
N LEU A 9 15.58 31.16 -51.06
CA LEU A 9 15.24 30.03 -50.19
C LEU A 9 15.63 30.28 -48.73
N ALA A 10 16.76 30.93 -48.48
CA ALA A 10 17.15 31.37 -47.14
C ALA A 10 16.17 32.42 -46.58
N LEU A 11 15.72 33.36 -47.40
CA LEU A 11 14.71 34.35 -47.03
C LEU A 11 13.35 33.70 -46.72
N LEU A 12 12.90 32.74 -47.55
CA LEU A 12 11.68 31.98 -47.31
C LEU A 12 11.74 31.15 -46.03
N ALA A 13 12.86 30.47 -45.77
CA ALA A 13 13.06 29.72 -44.54
C ALA A 13 13.07 30.64 -43.29
N ALA A 14 13.68 31.81 -43.38
CA ALA A 14 13.64 32.82 -42.31
C ALA A 14 12.21 33.35 -42.08
N MET A 15 11.44 33.61 -43.15
CA MET A 15 10.04 34.03 -43.04
C MET A 15 9.13 32.94 -42.46
N LEU A 16 9.32 31.66 -42.81
CA LEU A 16 8.57 30.54 -42.23
C LEU A 16 8.85 30.34 -40.73
N VAL A 17 10.09 30.59 -40.29
CA VAL A 17 10.45 30.56 -38.86
C VAL A 17 9.87 31.76 -38.10
N LEU A 18 9.76 32.93 -38.73
CA LEU A 18 9.20 34.14 -38.12
C LEU A 18 7.66 34.21 -38.17
N ALA A 19 6.99 33.52 -39.09
CA ALA A 19 5.54 33.53 -39.23
C ALA A 19 4.79 32.61 -38.25
N SER A 20 5.43 31.56 -37.73
CA SER A 20 4.78 30.54 -36.90
C SER A 20 4.17 31.01 -35.55
N PRO A 21 4.74 31.97 -34.79
CA PRO A 21 4.14 32.38 -33.52
C PRO A 21 3.01 33.42 -33.67
N ALA A 22 2.96 34.18 -34.76
CA ALA A 22 1.97 35.25 -34.94
C ALA A 22 0.60 34.75 -35.46
N ALA A 23 0.58 33.67 -36.24
CA ALA A 23 -0.66 33.10 -36.76
C ALA A 23 -1.53 32.42 -35.67
N ALA A 24 -0.92 32.00 -34.56
CA ALA A 24 -1.63 31.35 -33.45
C ALA A 24 -2.35 32.33 -32.51
N SER A 25 -2.04 33.63 -32.54
CA SER A 25 -2.64 34.64 -31.66
C SER A 25 -3.71 35.53 -32.32
N ALA A 26 -4.04 35.28 -33.59
CA ALA A 26 -4.86 36.18 -34.41
C ALA A 26 -6.37 35.86 -34.42
N GLY A 27 -6.85 34.93 -33.57
CA GLY A 27 -8.24 34.47 -33.57
C GLY A 27 -8.80 34.00 -32.23
N GLU A 28 -8.08 34.20 -31.12
CA GLU A 28 -8.65 33.99 -29.77
C GLU A 28 -9.36 35.28 -29.34
N GLU A 29 -10.70 35.26 -29.29
CA GLU A 29 -11.45 36.24 -28.48
C GLU A 29 -10.89 36.23 -27.05
N GLU A 30 -10.84 37.40 -26.38
CA GLU A 30 -10.27 37.50 -25.03
C GLU A 30 -11.13 36.75 -24.01
N GLY A 31 -10.88 35.44 -23.88
CA GLY A 31 -11.46 34.60 -22.85
C GLY A 31 -11.15 35.15 -21.45
N PRO A 32 -12.08 35.00 -20.49
CA PRO A 32 -11.97 35.62 -19.17
C PRO A 32 -10.65 35.26 -18.48
N ALA A 33 -10.07 36.26 -17.80
CA ALA A 33 -8.82 36.09 -17.08
C ALA A 33 -8.93 34.93 -16.06
N GLY A 34 -8.19 33.86 -16.31
CA GLY A 34 -8.24 32.61 -15.52
C GLY A 34 -8.75 31.38 -16.28
N ASP A 35 -9.14 31.49 -17.56
CA ASP A 35 -9.44 30.30 -18.37
C ASP A 35 -8.21 29.34 -18.47
N PRO A 36 -8.35 28.06 -18.07
CA PRO A 36 -7.27 27.09 -18.18
C PRO A 36 -6.72 26.90 -19.60
N GLY A 37 -7.54 27.09 -20.65
CA GLY A 37 -7.11 27.05 -22.05
C GLY A 37 -5.92 27.97 -22.32
N ARG A 38 -6.09 29.26 -22.01
CA ARG A 38 -5.06 30.30 -22.11
C ARG A 38 -3.79 29.96 -21.31
N ILE A 39 -3.95 29.45 -20.08
CA ILE A 39 -2.81 29.11 -19.21
C ILE A 39 -2.02 27.91 -19.78
N TRP A 40 -2.69 26.89 -20.33
CA TRP A 40 -2.02 25.79 -21.01
C TRP A 40 -1.29 26.24 -22.28
N GLY A 41 -1.84 27.20 -23.03
CA GLY A 41 -1.15 27.85 -24.15
C GLY A 41 0.18 28.48 -23.72
N GLN A 42 0.18 29.23 -22.62
CA GLN A 42 1.40 29.80 -22.04
C GLN A 42 2.40 28.74 -21.56
N ILE A 43 1.94 27.64 -20.96
CA ILE A 43 2.81 26.51 -20.58
C ILE A 43 3.47 25.88 -21.81
N ALA A 44 2.73 25.73 -22.92
CA ALA A 44 3.27 25.22 -24.18
C ALA A 44 4.32 26.17 -24.78
N ILE A 45 4.10 27.49 -24.75
CA ILE A 45 5.06 28.51 -25.18
C ILE A 45 6.36 28.41 -24.36
N ILE A 46 6.26 28.30 -23.03
CA ILE A 46 7.46 28.14 -22.17
C ILE A 46 8.20 26.83 -22.48
N GLN A 47 7.48 25.74 -22.78
CA GLN A 47 8.10 24.47 -23.18
C GLN A 47 8.85 24.58 -24.52
N GLN A 48 8.31 25.35 -25.48
CA GLN A 48 9.00 25.68 -26.72
C GLN A 48 10.24 26.56 -26.46
N GLN A 49 10.14 27.56 -25.59
CA GLN A 49 11.28 28.42 -25.19
C GLN A 49 12.41 27.61 -24.52
N GLN A 50 12.09 26.68 -23.62
CA GLN A 50 13.09 25.77 -23.02
C GLN A 50 13.79 24.91 -24.07
N THR A 51 13.04 24.42 -25.07
CA THR A 51 13.58 23.62 -26.17
C THR A 51 14.45 24.46 -27.11
N ALA A 52 14.04 25.70 -27.39
CA ALA A 52 14.79 26.65 -28.19
C ALA A 52 16.11 27.04 -27.50
N GLU A 53 16.08 27.38 -26.21
CA GLU A 53 17.29 27.76 -25.46
C GLU A 53 18.27 26.58 -25.31
N ALA A 54 17.79 25.34 -25.16
CA ALA A 54 18.66 24.16 -25.22
C ALA A 54 19.38 23.99 -26.58
N ARG A 55 18.68 24.25 -27.69
CA ARG A 55 19.27 24.25 -29.04
C ARG A 55 20.25 25.41 -29.24
N GLN A 56 19.90 26.61 -28.79
CA GLN A 56 20.79 27.77 -28.87
C GLN A 56 22.05 27.56 -28.03
N TYR A 57 21.94 27.06 -26.79
CA TYR A 57 23.11 26.70 -25.98
C TYR A 57 24.01 25.67 -26.69
N ALA A 58 23.44 24.64 -27.32
CA ALA A 58 24.20 23.66 -28.09
C ALA A 58 24.97 24.32 -29.26
N ALA A 59 24.32 25.22 -30.01
CA ALA A 59 24.94 25.97 -31.10
C ALA A 59 26.03 26.94 -30.61
N ARG A 60 25.78 27.72 -29.54
CA ARG A 60 26.74 28.64 -28.92
C ARG A 60 27.95 27.88 -28.35
N LYS A 61 27.72 26.73 -27.73
CA LYS A 61 28.77 25.78 -27.30
C LYS A 61 29.60 25.32 -28.48
N GLU A 62 28.98 24.85 -29.57
CA GLU A 62 29.70 24.39 -30.76
C GLU A 62 30.50 25.53 -31.43
N GLN A 63 29.95 26.74 -31.50
CA GLN A 63 30.66 27.92 -32.00
C GLN A 63 31.90 28.23 -31.16
N ILE A 64 31.83 28.18 -29.82
CA ILE A 64 33.00 28.33 -28.94
C ILE A 64 34.01 27.20 -29.16
N LEU A 65 33.53 25.96 -29.37
CA LEU A 65 34.40 24.83 -29.66
C LEU A 65 35.15 24.98 -31.00
N ARG A 66 34.51 25.53 -32.04
CA ARG A 66 35.11 25.76 -33.36
C ARG A 66 35.99 27.01 -33.43
N SER A 67 35.60 28.09 -32.77
CA SER A 67 36.24 29.42 -32.91
C SER A 67 37.44 29.66 -32.00
N GLN A 68 37.68 28.82 -30.99
CA GLN A 68 38.79 28.99 -30.06
C GLN A 68 39.64 27.73 -29.96
N PRO A 69 40.97 27.85 -30.02
CA PRO A 69 41.85 26.72 -29.74
C PRO A 69 41.64 26.25 -28.29
N PRO A 70 41.80 24.95 -28.01
CA PRO A 70 41.61 24.44 -26.65
C PRO A 70 42.59 25.05 -25.64
N GLY A 71 42.05 25.49 -24.51
CA GLY A 71 42.83 26.11 -23.44
C GLY A 71 41.95 26.74 -22.35
N PRO A 72 42.56 27.38 -21.33
CA PRO A 72 41.84 27.93 -20.18
C PRO A 72 40.76 28.94 -20.56
N GLN A 73 41.00 29.78 -21.58
CA GLN A 73 40.04 30.79 -22.05
C GLN A 73 38.79 30.17 -22.71
N ARG A 74 38.96 29.15 -23.57
CA ARG A 74 37.85 28.38 -24.16
C ARG A 74 37.01 27.72 -23.07
N ASN A 75 37.67 27.09 -22.09
CA ASN A 75 37.00 26.45 -20.95
C ASN A 75 36.23 27.45 -20.07
N LEU A 76 36.80 28.64 -19.84
CA LEU A 76 36.11 29.73 -19.13
C LEU A 76 34.86 30.20 -19.90
N LYS A 77 34.95 30.44 -21.21
CA LYS A 77 33.78 30.81 -22.03
C LYS A 77 32.72 29.72 -22.03
N LEU A 78 33.09 28.44 -22.21
CA LEU A 78 32.15 27.31 -22.15
C LEU A 78 31.45 27.23 -20.78
N ARG A 79 32.17 27.50 -19.68
CA ARG A 79 31.59 27.51 -18.33
C ARG A 79 30.64 28.68 -18.12
N LEU A 80 31.00 29.89 -18.56
CA LEU A 80 30.12 31.06 -18.50
C LEU A 80 28.85 30.85 -19.32
N GLU A 81 28.97 30.28 -20.51
CA GLU A 81 27.83 30.02 -21.38
C GLU A 81 26.90 28.93 -20.84
N TYR A 82 27.46 27.90 -20.19
CA TYR A 82 26.68 26.91 -19.45
C TYR A 82 25.96 27.51 -18.23
N LEU A 83 26.59 28.45 -17.51
CA LEU A 83 25.94 29.15 -16.39
C LEU A 83 24.74 30.00 -16.85
N LYS A 84 24.85 30.72 -17.97
CA LYS A 84 23.71 31.44 -18.57
C LYS A 84 22.56 30.49 -18.93
N TYR A 85 22.88 29.38 -19.60
CA TYR A 85 21.89 28.35 -19.94
C TYR A 85 21.18 27.80 -18.69
N LEU A 86 21.91 27.54 -17.60
CA LEU A 86 21.33 27.09 -16.33
C LEU A 86 20.42 28.15 -15.68
N GLU A 87 20.81 29.42 -15.73
CA GLU A 87 20.02 30.54 -15.20
C GLU A 87 18.71 30.71 -15.97
N GLU A 88 18.77 30.71 -17.30
CA GLU A 88 17.60 30.86 -18.16
C GLU A 88 16.67 29.64 -18.09
N SER A 89 17.22 28.42 -18.10
CA SER A 89 16.47 27.18 -17.89
C SER A 89 15.74 27.18 -16.55
N LYS A 90 16.39 27.68 -15.48
CA LYS A 90 15.78 27.85 -14.16
C LYS A 90 14.68 28.92 -14.17
N ARG A 91 14.87 30.05 -14.86
CA ARG A 91 13.87 31.13 -15.01
C ARG A 91 12.59 30.59 -15.66
N LEU A 92 12.73 29.91 -16.80
CA LEU A 92 11.62 29.29 -17.53
C LEU A 92 10.94 28.18 -16.70
N SER A 93 11.72 27.37 -15.96
CA SER A 93 11.17 26.33 -15.08
C SER A 93 10.32 26.91 -13.93
N LEU A 94 10.75 28.02 -13.33
CA LEU A 94 9.97 28.71 -12.29
C LEU A 94 8.69 29.34 -12.85
N GLN A 95 8.73 29.92 -14.06
CA GLN A 95 7.53 30.42 -14.74
C GLN A 95 6.55 29.28 -15.04
N ARG A 96 7.03 28.14 -15.56
CA ARG A 96 6.20 26.95 -15.78
C ARG A 96 5.58 26.43 -14.48
N GLU A 97 6.32 26.42 -13.37
CA GLU A 97 5.79 26.00 -12.07
C GLU A 97 4.72 26.97 -11.53
N ALA A 98 4.89 28.27 -11.74
CA ALA A 98 3.88 29.28 -11.37
C ALA A 98 2.56 29.05 -12.12
N LEU A 99 2.60 28.94 -13.45
CA LEU A 99 1.40 28.67 -14.27
C LEU A 99 0.76 27.32 -13.91
N ARG A 100 1.56 26.27 -13.63
CA ARG A 100 1.04 24.98 -13.16
C ARG A 100 0.23 25.14 -11.85
N ARG A 101 0.71 25.95 -10.90
CA ARG A 101 -0.02 26.21 -9.65
C ARG A 101 -1.31 26.99 -9.90
N GLU A 102 -1.32 27.90 -10.87
CA GLU A 102 -2.51 28.65 -11.30
C GLU A 102 -3.57 27.72 -11.90
N VAL A 103 -3.20 26.84 -12.86
CA VAL A 103 -4.11 25.81 -13.41
C VAL A 103 -4.76 25.00 -12.28
N ILE A 104 -3.94 24.50 -11.33
CA ILE A 104 -4.44 23.64 -10.24
C ILE A 104 -5.31 24.42 -9.25
N SER A 105 -5.01 25.70 -9.01
CA SER A 105 -5.89 26.60 -8.24
C SER A 105 -7.24 26.79 -8.92
N ASN A 106 -7.26 26.99 -10.23
CA ASN A 106 -8.50 27.21 -10.99
C ASN A 106 -9.33 25.93 -11.08
N LEU A 107 -8.70 24.77 -11.30
CA LEU A 107 -9.36 23.46 -11.23
C LEU A 107 -9.94 23.18 -9.84
N LYS A 108 -9.21 23.53 -8.77
CA LYS A 108 -9.68 23.42 -7.39
C LYS A 108 -10.91 24.29 -7.13
N GLN A 109 -10.88 25.56 -7.53
CA GLN A 109 -12.02 26.48 -7.35
C GLN A 109 -13.26 26.00 -8.11
N LYS A 110 -13.10 25.57 -9.36
CA LYS A 110 -14.19 24.95 -10.14
C LYS A 110 -14.74 23.70 -9.44
N TRP A 111 -13.87 22.83 -8.91
CA TRP A 111 -14.32 21.63 -8.19
C TRP A 111 -15.12 21.98 -6.94
N THR A 112 -14.60 22.86 -6.07
CA THR A 112 -15.29 23.28 -4.84
C THR A 112 -16.67 23.88 -5.13
N LYS A 113 -16.84 24.61 -6.25
CA LYS A 113 -18.14 25.09 -6.69
C LYS A 113 -19.07 23.92 -7.06
N ILE A 114 -18.66 23.01 -7.93
CA ILE A 114 -19.49 21.86 -8.37
C ILE A 114 -19.87 20.97 -7.20
N GLU A 115 -18.92 20.69 -6.30
CA GLU A 115 -19.13 19.95 -5.07
C GLU A 115 -20.20 20.63 -4.20
N THR A 116 -20.12 21.95 -4.01
CA THR A 116 -21.13 22.74 -3.27
C THR A 116 -22.50 22.72 -3.96
N ASP A 117 -22.54 22.96 -5.28
CA ASP A 117 -23.78 22.97 -6.07
C ASP A 117 -24.46 21.58 -6.07
N TRP A 118 -23.68 20.50 -6.09
CA TRP A 118 -24.20 19.13 -6.00
C TRP A 118 -24.78 18.81 -4.62
N HIS A 119 -24.08 19.17 -3.54
CA HIS A 119 -24.63 19.01 -2.18
C HIS A 119 -25.92 19.82 -1.98
N ASN A 120 -25.97 21.06 -2.47
CA ASN A 120 -27.17 21.90 -2.44
C ASN A 120 -28.32 21.26 -3.23
N GLU A 121 -28.04 20.72 -4.41
CA GLU A 121 -29.02 20.02 -5.25
C GLU A 121 -29.55 18.74 -4.59
N CYS A 122 -28.69 17.93 -3.98
CA CYS A 122 -29.11 16.75 -3.20
C CYS A 122 -29.99 17.12 -2.00
N ASN A 123 -29.64 18.20 -1.27
CA ASN A 123 -30.45 18.69 -0.16
C ASN A 123 -31.82 19.24 -0.62
N ARG A 124 -31.84 20.01 -1.71
CA ARG A 124 -33.07 20.50 -2.36
C ARG A 124 -33.97 19.33 -2.78
N HIS A 125 -33.40 18.31 -3.42
CA HIS A 125 -34.12 17.12 -3.86
C HIS A 125 -34.69 16.32 -2.68
N LYS A 126 -33.89 16.06 -1.62
CA LYS A 126 -34.37 15.40 -0.38
C LYS A 126 -35.55 16.16 0.23
N ALA A 127 -35.45 17.48 0.37
CA ALA A 127 -36.53 18.31 0.92
C ALA A 127 -37.78 18.31 0.02
N ALA A 128 -37.62 18.41 -1.30
CA ALA A 128 -38.73 18.37 -2.24
C ALA A 128 -39.48 17.03 -2.20
N LEU A 129 -38.75 15.90 -2.12
CA LEU A 129 -39.37 14.58 -1.94
C LEU A 129 -40.13 14.50 -0.62
N GLN A 130 -39.56 14.96 0.50
CA GLN A 130 -40.23 14.98 1.80
C GLN A 130 -41.53 15.81 1.81
N GLU A 131 -41.60 16.93 1.08
CA GLU A 131 -42.86 17.67 0.91
C GLU A 131 -43.86 16.94 -0.01
N ILE A 132 -43.40 16.23 -1.03
CA ILE A 132 -44.25 15.44 -1.92
C ILE A 132 -44.79 14.17 -1.20
N GLU A 133 -44.05 13.61 -0.25
CA GLU A 133 -44.47 12.46 0.56
C GLU A 133 -45.64 12.76 1.50
N LYS A 134 -45.83 14.03 1.90
CA LYS A 134 -46.98 14.47 2.69
C LYS A 134 -48.29 14.48 1.90
N LEU A 135 -48.24 14.34 0.57
CA LEU A 135 -49.44 14.29 -0.27
C LEU A 135 -50.08 12.89 -0.21
N PRO A 136 -51.43 12.79 -0.32
CA PRO A 136 -52.12 11.50 -0.40
C PRO A 136 -51.58 10.63 -1.53
N GLU A 137 -51.58 9.30 -1.33
CA GLU A 137 -51.19 8.36 -2.36
C GLU A 137 -52.14 8.41 -3.56
N GLY A 138 -51.58 8.62 -4.75
CA GLY A 138 -52.37 8.80 -5.96
C GLY A 138 -51.55 9.15 -7.20
N PRO A 139 -52.23 9.42 -8.33
CA PRO A 139 -51.59 9.85 -9.57
C PRO A 139 -50.81 11.16 -9.40
N GLU A 140 -51.30 12.12 -8.60
CA GLU A 140 -50.64 13.41 -8.44
C GLU A 140 -49.28 13.31 -7.71
N ARG A 141 -49.21 12.58 -6.59
CA ARG A 141 -47.95 12.33 -5.87
C ARG A 141 -46.92 11.69 -6.81
N ARG A 142 -47.31 10.66 -7.57
CA ARG A 142 -46.44 10.03 -8.58
C ARG A 142 -45.98 11.01 -9.67
N ALA A 143 -46.88 11.84 -10.20
CA ALA A 143 -46.55 12.85 -11.21
C ALA A 143 -45.69 14.02 -10.67
N ARG A 144 -45.70 14.28 -9.36
CA ARG A 144 -44.77 15.22 -8.71
C ARG A 144 -43.40 14.58 -8.48
N ILE A 145 -43.35 13.34 -7.98
CA ILE A 145 -42.10 12.56 -7.83
C ILE A 145 -41.37 12.47 -9.17
N GLU A 146 -42.06 12.11 -10.26
CA GLU A 146 -41.38 11.97 -11.56
C GLU A 146 -40.86 13.31 -12.10
N ARG A 147 -41.61 14.41 -11.95
CA ARG A 147 -41.13 15.75 -12.33
C ARG A 147 -39.90 16.18 -11.53
N GLU A 148 -39.90 15.93 -10.23
CA GLU A 148 -38.76 16.21 -9.34
C GLU A 148 -37.54 15.33 -9.71
N ASN A 149 -37.74 14.04 -10.00
CA ASN A 149 -36.70 13.14 -10.49
C ASN A 149 -36.15 13.54 -11.87
N VAL A 150 -36.98 14.06 -12.78
CA VAL A 150 -36.52 14.61 -14.07
C VAL A 150 -35.68 15.87 -13.84
N HIS A 151 -36.12 16.77 -12.97
CA HIS A 151 -35.38 18.00 -12.64
C HIS A 151 -34.01 17.68 -12.00
N HIS A 152 -33.99 16.79 -11.00
CA HIS A 152 -32.75 16.34 -10.35
C HIS A 152 -31.78 15.67 -11.32
N ARG A 153 -32.27 14.76 -12.20
CA ARG A 153 -31.44 14.15 -13.26
C ARG A 153 -30.85 15.20 -14.20
N SER A 154 -31.66 16.14 -14.66
CA SER A 154 -31.21 17.22 -15.56
C SER A 154 -30.13 18.10 -14.91
N ARG A 155 -30.32 18.50 -13.63
CA ARG A 155 -29.33 19.27 -12.89
C ARG A 155 -28.04 18.47 -12.64
N SER A 156 -28.16 17.19 -12.34
CA SER A 156 -27.03 16.27 -12.17
C SER A 156 -26.21 16.12 -13.47
N GLN A 157 -26.87 16.01 -14.63
CA GLN A 157 -26.19 15.97 -15.93
C GLN A 157 -25.44 17.27 -16.24
N GLN A 158 -26.04 18.44 -15.97
CA GLN A 158 -25.36 19.75 -16.13
C GLN A 158 -24.09 19.84 -15.29
N LEU A 159 -24.17 19.51 -14.00
CA LEU A 159 -23.02 19.55 -13.09
C LEU A 159 -21.92 18.57 -13.51
N ALA A 160 -22.30 17.41 -14.07
CA ALA A 160 -21.33 16.43 -14.54
C ALA A 160 -20.63 16.84 -15.85
N VAL A 161 -21.26 17.65 -16.71
CA VAL A 161 -20.57 18.34 -17.82
C VAL A 161 -19.50 19.29 -17.28
N GLU A 162 -19.85 20.14 -16.31
CA GLU A 162 -18.86 21.03 -15.66
C GLU A 162 -17.72 20.23 -15.00
N ARG A 163 -18.04 19.07 -14.40
CA ARG A 163 -17.06 18.17 -13.75
C ARG A 163 -16.12 17.52 -14.75
N ASN A 164 -16.60 17.09 -15.91
CA ASN A 164 -15.77 16.48 -16.94
C ASN A 164 -14.70 17.45 -17.48
N LEU A 165 -15.00 18.75 -17.57
CA LEU A 165 -13.99 19.77 -17.90
C LEU A 165 -12.86 19.85 -16.85
N ILE A 166 -13.15 19.50 -15.59
CA ILE A 166 -12.13 19.38 -14.54
C ILE A 166 -11.35 18.06 -14.72
N HIS A 167 -12.02 16.96 -15.04
CA HIS A 167 -11.38 15.67 -15.33
C HIS A 167 -10.36 15.80 -16.48
N GLU A 168 -10.79 16.36 -17.61
CA GLU A 168 -9.93 16.69 -18.75
C GLU A 168 -8.77 17.62 -18.36
N GLY A 169 -9.01 18.60 -17.48
CA GLY A 169 -7.99 19.51 -17.00
C GLY A 169 -6.92 18.84 -16.13
N VAL A 170 -7.33 17.92 -15.25
CA VAL A 170 -6.41 17.08 -14.46
C VAL A 170 -5.59 16.19 -15.40
N ILE A 171 -6.24 15.53 -16.36
CA ILE A 171 -5.60 14.66 -17.35
C ILE A 171 -4.59 15.42 -18.21
N ARG A 172 -4.97 16.58 -18.75
CA ARG A 172 -4.11 17.42 -19.57
C ARG A 172 -2.88 17.90 -18.78
N GLN A 173 -3.06 18.34 -17.54
CA GLN A 173 -1.94 18.75 -16.69
C GLN A 173 -1.05 17.56 -16.26
N ALA A 174 -1.64 16.37 -16.02
CA ALA A 174 -0.89 15.15 -15.73
C ALA A 174 -0.04 14.70 -16.92
N ASN A 175 -0.61 14.72 -18.13
CA ASN A 175 0.09 14.45 -19.39
C ASN A 175 1.26 15.45 -19.59
N LEU A 176 1.05 16.75 -19.36
CA LEU A 176 2.11 17.77 -19.43
C LEU A 176 3.22 17.57 -18.38
N ASP A 177 2.87 17.19 -17.14
CA ASP A 177 3.81 16.85 -16.07
C ASP A 177 4.60 15.55 -16.36
N ALA A 178 4.04 14.64 -17.19
CA ALA A 178 4.64 13.37 -17.58
C ALA A 178 5.47 13.44 -18.88
N ALA A 179 5.23 14.42 -19.75
CA ALA A 179 5.83 14.56 -21.08
C ALA A 179 7.37 14.67 -21.13
N GLY A 180 8.02 14.97 -19.99
CA GLY A 180 9.49 14.90 -19.83
C GLY A 180 10.01 13.54 -19.39
N GLY A 181 9.21 12.47 -19.48
CA GLY A 181 9.58 11.10 -19.12
C GLY A 181 9.95 10.24 -20.33
N SER A 182 10.43 9.03 -20.06
CA SER A 182 10.65 8.00 -21.08
C SER A 182 9.32 7.59 -21.74
N PRO A 183 9.24 7.43 -23.06
CA PRO A 183 7.99 7.17 -23.78
C PRO A 183 7.14 6.00 -23.25
N GLY A 184 7.75 4.89 -22.82
CA GLY A 184 7.00 3.76 -22.22
C GLY A 184 6.26 4.17 -20.94
N THR A 185 6.99 4.72 -19.97
CA THR A 185 6.43 5.10 -18.66
C THR A 185 5.38 6.22 -18.72
N SER A 186 5.38 7.01 -19.80
CA SER A 186 4.64 8.28 -19.95
C SER A 186 3.49 8.20 -20.96
N GLY A 187 2.85 7.03 -21.11
CA GLY A 187 1.60 6.91 -21.86
C GLY A 187 0.58 7.97 -21.39
N ALA A 188 -0.01 8.70 -22.33
CA ALA A 188 -1.00 9.73 -22.01
C ALA A 188 -2.26 9.07 -21.44
N ILE A 189 -2.90 9.70 -20.45
CA ILE A 189 -4.22 9.26 -20.00
C ILE A 189 -5.24 9.61 -21.09
N GLN A 190 -6.02 8.61 -21.48
CA GLN A 190 -7.12 8.67 -22.44
C GLN A 190 -8.37 8.06 -21.80
N GLU A 191 -9.57 8.51 -22.22
CA GLU A 191 -10.84 7.86 -21.87
C GLU A 191 -10.90 6.46 -22.49
N THR A 192 -11.36 5.45 -21.75
CA THR A 192 -11.33 4.04 -22.20
C THR A 192 -12.71 3.42 -22.34
N CYS A 193 -13.46 3.27 -21.24
CA CYS A 193 -14.68 2.47 -21.19
C CYS A 193 -15.88 3.18 -20.54
N GLY A 194 -15.71 4.43 -20.11
CA GLY A 194 -16.77 5.18 -19.44
C GLY A 194 -17.91 5.55 -20.40
N THR A 195 -19.13 5.61 -19.87
CA THR A 195 -20.24 6.22 -20.58
C THR A 195 -19.94 7.71 -20.77
N LYS A 196 -19.93 8.19 -22.01
CA LYS A 196 -19.62 9.58 -22.31
C LYS A 196 -20.67 10.52 -21.74
N VAL A 197 -20.28 11.72 -21.34
CA VAL A 197 -21.21 12.74 -20.82
C VAL A 197 -22.31 13.12 -21.83
N THR A 198 -22.03 12.97 -23.13
CA THR A 198 -22.97 13.18 -24.23
C THR A 198 -23.95 12.04 -24.47
N ASP A 199 -23.78 10.89 -23.80
CA ASP A 199 -24.62 9.72 -23.97
C ASP A 199 -25.93 9.88 -23.17
N PRO A 200 -27.12 9.60 -23.75
CA PRO A 200 -28.39 9.64 -23.03
C PRO A 200 -28.46 8.74 -21.79
N THR A 201 -27.62 7.70 -21.71
CA THR A 201 -27.52 6.77 -20.57
C THR A 201 -26.58 7.25 -19.47
N TYR A 202 -25.90 8.39 -19.65
CA TYR A 202 -24.95 8.92 -18.67
C TYR A 202 -25.62 9.25 -17.33
N GLY A 203 -25.09 8.67 -16.26
CA GLY A 203 -25.64 8.74 -14.89
C GLY A 203 -25.54 10.11 -14.20
N GLY A 204 -25.15 11.16 -14.92
CA GLY A 204 -24.88 12.49 -14.36
C GLY A 204 -23.73 12.42 -13.34
N MET A 205 -23.89 13.10 -12.20
CA MET A 205 -22.87 13.11 -11.13
C MET A 205 -22.59 11.72 -10.54
N LYS A 206 -23.49 10.73 -10.74
CA LYS A 206 -23.29 9.35 -10.28
C LYS A 206 -22.47 8.48 -11.25
N SER A 207 -22.23 8.95 -12.48
CA SER A 207 -21.33 8.26 -13.40
C SER A 207 -19.89 8.53 -13.02
N ASP A 208 -19.02 7.56 -13.22
CA ASP A 208 -17.57 7.70 -13.22
C ASP A 208 -17.04 8.15 -14.59
N PHE A 209 -15.83 8.72 -14.56
CA PHE A 209 -14.93 8.81 -15.69
C PHE A 209 -13.95 7.65 -15.61
N ASP A 210 -13.90 6.83 -16.65
CA ASP A 210 -12.94 5.72 -16.79
C ASP A 210 -11.85 6.05 -17.79
N GLY A 211 -10.62 6.23 -17.27
CA GLY A 211 -9.42 6.44 -18.06
C GLY A 211 -8.46 5.26 -18.05
N GLY A 212 -7.57 5.25 -19.02
CA GLY A 212 -6.38 4.41 -19.10
C GLY A 212 -5.16 5.26 -19.46
N GLY A 213 -4.04 5.09 -18.77
CA GLY A 213 -2.80 5.85 -19.06
C GLY A 213 -1.58 5.34 -18.33
N GLY A 214 -0.37 5.69 -18.79
CA GLY A 214 0.87 5.14 -18.25
C GLY A 214 1.07 5.47 -16.77
N TYR A 215 1.58 4.50 -15.99
CA TYR A 215 1.67 4.59 -14.52
C TYR A 215 2.26 5.92 -13.98
N ARG A 216 3.33 6.45 -14.59
CA ARG A 216 3.92 7.74 -14.17
C ARG A 216 2.96 8.91 -14.37
N THR A 217 2.17 8.88 -15.45
CA THR A 217 1.15 9.88 -15.77
C THR A 217 0.02 9.82 -14.75
N THR A 218 -0.43 8.61 -14.41
CA THR A 218 -1.44 8.36 -13.37
C THR A 218 -0.96 8.82 -11.98
N GLU A 219 0.31 8.65 -11.63
CA GLU A 219 0.89 9.28 -10.43
C GLU A 219 0.87 10.82 -10.47
N LYS A 220 0.99 11.45 -11.66
CA LYS A 220 0.84 12.92 -11.77
C LYS A 220 -0.61 13.34 -11.58
N ALA A 221 -1.57 12.60 -12.12
CA ALA A 221 -3.00 12.81 -11.87
C ALA A 221 -3.29 12.72 -10.36
N ALA A 222 -2.85 11.65 -9.68
CA ALA A 222 -2.98 11.52 -8.22
C ALA A 222 -2.38 12.72 -7.47
N LYS A 223 -1.19 13.21 -7.86
CA LYS A 223 -0.57 14.39 -7.24
C LYS A 223 -1.41 15.66 -7.43
N ILE A 224 -1.94 15.88 -8.63
CA ILE A 224 -2.80 17.05 -8.95
C ILE A 224 -4.10 16.99 -8.14
N LEU A 225 -4.76 15.83 -8.08
CA LEU A 225 -5.99 15.60 -7.32
C LEU A 225 -5.77 15.87 -5.81
N ASN A 226 -4.65 15.42 -5.25
CA ASN A 226 -4.25 15.76 -3.87
C ASN A 226 -4.01 17.27 -3.65
N GLU A 227 -3.43 17.97 -4.64
CA GLU A 227 -3.19 19.41 -4.57
C GLU A 227 -4.51 20.21 -4.67
N MET A 228 -5.49 19.71 -5.43
CA MET A 228 -6.87 20.21 -5.43
C MET A 228 -7.58 19.93 -4.10
N GLY A 229 -7.31 18.79 -3.47
CA GLY A 229 -7.93 18.36 -2.20
C GLY A 229 -8.96 17.23 -2.35
N VAL A 230 -9.06 16.66 -3.56
CA VAL A 230 -9.87 15.47 -3.87
C VAL A 230 -9.36 14.28 -3.05
N ARG A 231 -10.28 13.38 -2.67
CA ARG A 231 -10.02 12.21 -1.81
C ARG A 231 -10.10 10.91 -2.59
N ASP A 232 -9.51 9.84 -2.05
CA ASP A 232 -9.74 8.48 -2.55
C ASP A 232 -11.14 7.98 -2.13
N SER A 233 -11.55 6.81 -2.63
CA SER A 233 -12.81 6.13 -2.29
C SER A 233 -12.98 5.83 -0.80
N ALA A 234 -11.90 5.86 0.00
CA ALA A 234 -11.90 5.70 1.45
C ALA A 234 -11.76 7.03 2.23
N GLY A 235 -11.91 8.20 1.56
CA GLY A 235 -11.76 9.53 2.18
C GLY A 235 -10.30 9.95 2.44
N GLY A 236 -9.33 9.11 2.05
CA GLY A 236 -7.90 9.29 2.20
C GLY A 236 -7.27 10.20 1.14
N ARG A 237 -5.98 9.99 0.90
CA ARG A 237 -5.22 10.70 -0.15
C ARG A 237 -5.23 9.86 -1.42
N VAL A 238 -5.64 10.45 -2.55
CA VAL A 238 -5.61 9.79 -3.86
C VAL A 238 -4.22 9.18 -4.13
N GLN A 239 -4.18 7.90 -4.42
CA GLN A 239 -2.98 7.10 -4.65
C GLN A 239 -3.27 6.06 -5.73
N VAL A 240 -2.25 5.65 -6.47
CA VAL A 240 -2.36 4.49 -7.36
C VAL A 240 -2.16 3.24 -6.50
N ARG A 241 -3.15 2.35 -6.43
CA ARG A 241 -3.11 1.06 -5.72
C ARG A 241 -3.43 -0.07 -6.70
N ALA A 242 -2.60 -1.11 -6.72
CA ALA A 242 -2.76 -2.26 -7.64
C ALA A 242 -3.03 -1.85 -9.11
N GLY A 243 -2.35 -0.83 -9.60
CA GLY A 243 -2.53 -0.34 -10.98
C GLY A 243 -3.78 0.52 -11.21
N VAL A 244 -4.54 0.90 -10.17
CA VAL A 244 -5.75 1.73 -10.31
C VAL A 244 -5.62 2.99 -9.44
N LEU A 245 -5.96 4.14 -10.00
CA LEU A 245 -6.26 5.37 -9.27
C LEU A 245 -7.78 5.49 -9.19
N GLU A 246 -8.32 5.65 -7.99
CA GLU A 246 -9.75 5.83 -7.74
C GLU A 246 -9.96 7.04 -6.81
N THR A 247 -10.96 7.87 -7.09
CA THR A 247 -11.37 9.00 -6.23
C THR A 247 -12.63 8.69 -5.42
N ASN A 248 -13.07 9.61 -4.58
CA ASN A 248 -14.42 9.53 -4.00
C ASN A 248 -15.51 9.55 -5.10
N PRO A 249 -16.69 8.95 -4.86
CA PRO A 249 -17.76 8.85 -5.87
C PRO A 249 -18.23 10.19 -6.44
N ASP A 250 -18.25 11.27 -5.65
CA ASP A 250 -18.72 12.58 -6.15
C ASP A 250 -17.79 13.15 -7.22
N PHE A 251 -16.47 13.01 -7.02
CA PHE A 251 -15.49 13.35 -8.06
C PHE A 251 -15.52 12.34 -9.19
N GLY A 252 -15.77 11.06 -8.90
CA GLY A 252 -16.07 10.03 -9.91
C GLY A 252 -15.01 9.91 -10.99
N MET A 253 -13.74 9.66 -10.62
CA MET A 253 -12.65 9.41 -11.56
C MET A 253 -11.91 8.12 -11.19
N THR A 254 -11.87 7.20 -12.16
CA THR A 254 -11.07 5.98 -12.14
C THR A 254 -10.06 6.06 -13.28
N ILE A 255 -8.77 5.85 -13.00
CA ILE A 255 -7.73 5.75 -14.03
C ILE A 255 -6.98 4.45 -13.83
N ASN A 256 -7.15 3.54 -14.78
CA ASN A 256 -6.34 2.35 -14.92
C ASN A 256 -4.93 2.76 -15.38
N ALA A 257 -3.94 2.56 -14.51
CA ALA A 257 -2.55 2.72 -14.86
C ALA A 257 -2.14 1.59 -15.81
N ASP A 258 -2.07 1.89 -17.11
CA ASP A 258 -1.48 1.01 -18.10
C ASP A 258 -0.03 0.68 -17.66
N PRO A 259 0.33 -0.60 -17.51
CA PRO A 259 1.71 -1.04 -17.31
C PRO A 259 2.65 -0.73 -18.49
N GLY A 260 2.12 -0.21 -19.60
CA GLY A 260 2.77 0.22 -20.84
C GLY A 260 4.30 0.24 -20.84
N GLY A 261 4.92 -0.91 -21.12
CA GLY A 261 6.37 -1.04 -21.25
C GLY A 261 7.19 -0.50 -20.06
N ASP A 262 6.60 -0.39 -18.87
CA ASP A 262 7.23 0.21 -17.70
C ASP A 262 8.47 -0.64 -17.35
N ARG A 263 9.61 0.03 -17.11
CA ARG A 263 10.91 -0.66 -17.00
C ARG A 263 10.83 -1.71 -15.89
N ILE A 264 10.99 -2.98 -16.26
CA ILE A 264 10.97 -4.13 -15.34
C ILE A 264 11.70 -3.81 -14.03
N GLY A 265 10.98 -3.97 -12.92
CA GLY A 265 11.37 -3.57 -11.57
C GLY A 265 10.89 -2.19 -11.11
N SER A 266 10.22 -1.39 -11.96
CA SER A 266 9.57 -0.13 -11.58
C SER A 266 8.35 -0.34 -10.68
N ALA A 267 7.86 0.74 -10.07
CA ALA A 267 6.62 0.71 -9.28
C ALA A 267 5.40 0.31 -10.12
N GLY A 268 5.28 0.78 -11.38
CA GLY A 268 4.19 0.38 -12.28
C GLY A 268 4.27 -1.08 -12.70
N HIS A 269 5.47 -1.58 -13.02
CA HIS A 269 5.70 -3.00 -13.28
C HIS A 269 5.31 -3.87 -12.07
N GLN A 270 5.76 -3.50 -10.86
CA GLN A 270 5.40 -4.21 -9.63
C GLN A 270 3.89 -4.16 -9.34
N ALA A 271 3.26 -3.00 -9.47
CA ALA A 271 1.82 -2.82 -9.24
C ALA A 271 0.98 -3.65 -10.22
N HIS A 272 1.38 -3.74 -11.49
CA HIS A 272 0.70 -4.57 -12.48
C HIS A 272 0.87 -6.06 -12.23
N VAL A 273 2.09 -6.49 -11.87
CA VAL A 273 2.34 -7.89 -11.48
C VAL A 273 1.55 -8.26 -10.22
N GLN A 274 1.42 -7.34 -9.25
CA GLN A 274 0.52 -7.50 -8.09
C GLN A 274 -0.95 -7.59 -8.50
N GLN A 275 -1.42 -6.69 -9.36
CA GLN A 275 -2.80 -6.71 -9.86
C GLN A 275 -3.11 -8.04 -10.55
N GLY A 276 -2.26 -8.52 -11.46
CA GLY A 276 -2.41 -9.81 -12.13
C GLY A 276 -2.35 -11.00 -11.16
N ALA A 277 -1.45 -10.96 -10.18
CA ALA A 277 -1.31 -12.02 -9.18
C ALA A 277 -2.56 -12.14 -8.29
N HIS A 278 -3.08 -11.00 -7.80
CA HIS A 278 -4.28 -10.97 -6.95
C HIS A 278 -5.60 -11.13 -7.72
N HIS A 279 -5.66 -10.73 -9.00
CA HIS A 279 -6.88 -10.87 -9.78
C HIS A 279 -7.18 -12.35 -10.06
N LYS A 280 -8.43 -12.75 -9.78
CA LYS A 280 -8.84 -14.16 -9.93
C LYS A 280 -8.80 -14.60 -11.39
N GLU A 281 -9.24 -13.76 -12.33
CA GLU A 281 -9.32 -14.17 -13.74
C GLU A 281 -8.04 -14.01 -14.55
N THR A 282 -7.19 -13.05 -14.19
CA THR A 282 -6.00 -12.71 -14.99
C THR A 282 -4.87 -13.70 -14.75
N TYR A 283 -4.29 -14.20 -15.84
CA TYR A 283 -3.13 -15.07 -15.81
C TYR A 283 -1.84 -14.25 -15.80
N VAL A 284 -1.07 -14.33 -14.71
CA VAL A 284 0.29 -13.73 -14.69
C VAL A 284 1.19 -14.41 -15.72
N SER A 285 0.91 -15.67 -16.04
CA SER A 285 1.53 -16.42 -17.15
C SER A 285 1.23 -15.87 -18.56
N GLU A 286 0.17 -15.07 -18.75
CA GLU A 286 -0.12 -14.39 -20.03
C GLU A 286 0.57 -13.03 -20.13
N MET A 287 0.87 -12.39 -19.00
CA MET A 287 1.69 -11.17 -18.93
C MET A 287 3.17 -11.42 -19.26
N VAL A 288 3.60 -12.68 -19.28
CA VAL A 288 4.92 -13.09 -19.77
C VAL A 288 5.02 -12.77 -21.27
N GLY A 289 6.13 -12.16 -21.68
CA GLY A 289 6.41 -11.82 -23.09
C GLY A 289 6.31 -13.02 -24.06
N PRO A 290 6.36 -12.77 -25.38
CA PRO A 290 6.00 -13.74 -26.42
C PRO A 290 6.60 -15.13 -26.16
N ALA A 291 5.71 -16.13 -26.11
CA ALA A 291 5.84 -17.37 -25.33
C ALA A 291 7.02 -18.32 -25.70
N GLN A 292 7.89 -17.93 -26.62
CA GLN A 292 8.99 -18.74 -27.13
C GLN A 292 10.30 -18.62 -26.32
N SER A 293 10.54 -17.54 -25.55
CA SER A 293 11.86 -17.36 -24.92
C SER A 293 12.11 -18.25 -23.69
N ASN A 294 11.07 -18.66 -22.96
CA ASN A 294 11.23 -19.45 -21.72
C ASN A 294 9.97 -20.23 -21.28
N LYS A 295 9.51 -21.17 -22.11
CA LYS A 295 8.32 -22.00 -21.82
C LYS A 295 8.25 -22.56 -20.37
N PRO A 296 9.32 -23.13 -19.77
CA PRO A 296 9.24 -23.67 -18.40
C PRO A 296 8.92 -22.62 -17.32
N LEU A 297 9.33 -21.36 -17.51
CA LEU A 297 9.02 -20.27 -16.57
C LEU A 297 7.56 -19.85 -16.67
N LYS A 298 7.01 -19.81 -17.90
CA LYS A 298 5.59 -19.57 -18.15
C LYS A 298 4.70 -20.70 -17.63
N ASP A 299 5.10 -21.95 -17.88
CA ASP A 299 4.38 -23.15 -17.40
C ASP A 299 4.27 -23.19 -15.86
N TYR A 300 5.32 -22.75 -15.15
CA TYR A 300 5.29 -22.64 -13.69
C TYR A 300 4.34 -21.54 -13.18
N LEU A 301 4.36 -20.36 -13.79
CA LEU A 301 3.38 -19.31 -13.48
C LEU A 301 1.95 -19.76 -13.77
N ALA A 302 1.72 -20.51 -14.85
CA ALA A 302 0.41 -21.04 -15.20
C ALA A 302 -0.09 -22.06 -14.15
N VAL A 303 0.79 -22.89 -13.59
CA VAL A 303 0.44 -23.77 -12.46
C VAL A 303 0.03 -22.94 -11.23
N LEU A 304 0.76 -21.88 -10.87
CA LEU A 304 0.37 -20.99 -9.76
C LEU A 304 -0.99 -20.31 -9.99
N ASP A 305 -1.24 -19.81 -11.21
CA ASP A 305 -2.54 -19.24 -11.60
C ASP A 305 -3.68 -20.29 -11.52
N HIS A 306 -3.43 -21.54 -11.91
CA HIS A 306 -4.41 -22.63 -11.82
C HIS A 306 -4.65 -23.10 -10.38
N THR A 307 -3.61 -23.16 -9.53
CA THR A 307 -3.74 -23.41 -8.09
C THR A 307 -4.60 -22.33 -7.44
N LYS A 308 -4.33 -21.04 -7.72
CA LYS A 308 -5.11 -19.88 -7.26
C LYS A 308 -6.60 -20.00 -7.62
N LYS A 309 -6.92 -20.48 -8.83
CA LYS A 309 -8.31 -20.72 -9.27
C LYS A 309 -8.96 -21.95 -8.60
N ALA A 310 -8.19 -22.94 -8.16
CA ALA A 310 -8.71 -24.12 -7.46
C ALA A 310 -8.94 -23.89 -5.95
N LEU A 311 -8.24 -22.94 -5.32
CA LEU A 311 -8.28 -22.73 -3.87
C LEU A 311 -9.68 -22.56 -3.26
N PRO A 312 -10.65 -21.83 -3.86
CA PRO A 312 -11.98 -21.69 -3.28
C PRO A 312 -12.65 -23.05 -2.98
N GLY A 313 -12.70 -23.96 -3.96
CA GLY A 313 -13.28 -25.29 -3.75
C GLY A 313 -12.42 -26.22 -2.89
N LEU A 314 -11.13 -25.94 -2.70
CA LEU A 314 -10.25 -26.71 -1.79
C LEU A 314 -10.45 -26.39 -0.30
N TYR A 315 -10.99 -25.20 0.01
CA TYR A 315 -11.26 -24.74 1.37
C TYR A 315 -12.76 -24.67 1.70
N GLU A 316 -13.62 -24.91 0.71
CA GLU A 316 -15.06 -25.07 0.91
C GLU A 316 -15.38 -26.34 1.71
N ASN A 317 -16.52 -26.37 2.41
CA ASN A 317 -16.96 -27.58 3.10
C ASN A 317 -17.30 -28.69 2.08
N PRO A 318 -16.82 -29.94 2.26
CA PRO A 318 -17.19 -31.06 1.38
C PRO A 318 -18.69 -31.19 1.10
N SER A 319 -19.57 -30.88 2.08
CA SER A 319 -21.03 -30.93 1.88
C SER A 319 -21.57 -29.84 0.96
N ALA A 320 -20.89 -28.69 0.87
CA ALA A 320 -21.24 -27.59 -0.02
C ALA A 320 -20.69 -27.75 -1.44
N LEU A 321 -19.86 -28.79 -1.69
CA LEU A 321 -19.39 -29.16 -3.02
C LEU A 321 -20.28 -30.17 -3.75
N VAL A 322 -21.11 -30.92 -3.01
CA VAL A 322 -22.02 -31.95 -3.57
C VAL A 322 -23.00 -31.32 -4.55
N GLY A 323 -23.16 -31.93 -5.73
CA GLY A 323 -23.94 -31.38 -6.85
C GLY A 323 -23.08 -30.71 -7.95
N ASP A 324 -23.74 -29.91 -8.80
CA ASP A 324 -23.10 -29.07 -9.83
C ASP A 324 -22.78 -27.68 -9.25
N THR A 325 -21.68 -27.59 -8.49
CA THR A 325 -21.28 -26.38 -7.77
C THR A 325 -20.18 -25.62 -8.51
N MET A 326 -20.20 -24.29 -8.43
CA MET A 326 -19.19 -23.44 -9.09
C MET A 326 -17.79 -23.71 -8.50
N GLU A 327 -17.75 -23.95 -7.20
CA GLU A 327 -16.57 -24.22 -6.39
C GLU A 327 -15.97 -25.59 -6.74
N GLY A 328 -16.80 -26.63 -6.87
CA GLY A 328 -16.39 -27.95 -7.35
C GLY A 328 -15.88 -27.91 -8.79
N GLN A 329 -16.58 -27.19 -9.67
CA GLN A 329 -16.15 -26.98 -11.06
C GLN A 329 -14.80 -26.24 -11.14
N ALA A 330 -14.60 -25.20 -10.32
CA ALA A 330 -13.36 -24.41 -10.27
C ALA A 330 -12.18 -25.23 -9.73
N MET A 331 -12.39 -25.99 -8.65
CA MET A 331 -11.42 -26.93 -8.09
C MET A 331 -10.96 -27.94 -9.16
N ALA A 332 -11.90 -28.66 -9.78
CA ALA A 332 -11.60 -29.68 -10.78
C ALA A 332 -10.92 -29.11 -12.03
N LYS A 333 -11.38 -27.94 -12.51
CA LYS A 333 -10.79 -27.23 -13.65
C LYS A 333 -9.36 -26.79 -13.39
N GLY A 334 -9.07 -26.23 -12.21
CA GLY A 334 -7.72 -25.82 -11.82
C GLY A 334 -6.77 -27.00 -11.67
N ALA A 335 -7.21 -28.05 -10.97
CA ALA A 335 -6.46 -29.29 -10.79
C ALA A 335 -6.04 -29.95 -12.12
N LEU A 336 -7.03 -30.20 -12.99
CA LEU A 336 -6.80 -30.81 -14.30
C LEU A 336 -5.84 -29.97 -15.13
N LYS A 337 -6.04 -28.65 -15.18
CA LYS A 337 -5.16 -27.75 -15.94
C LYS A 337 -3.74 -27.72 -15.39
N ALA A 338 -3.55 -27.68 -14.07
CA ALA A 338 -2.23 -27.73 -13.46
C ALA A 338 -1.51 -29.06 -13.75
N ALA A 339 -2.19 -30.20 -13.61
CA ALA A 339 -1.63 -31.52 -13.88
C ALA A 339 -1.19 -31.68 -15.35
N THR A 340 -2.03 -31.27 -16.31
CA THR A 340 -1.67 -31.25 -17.74
C THR A 340 -0.52 -30.28 -18.01
N GLN A 341 -0.52 -29.10 -17.38
CA GLN A 341 0.51 -28.07 -17.56
C GLN A 341 1.86 -28.44 -16.94
N ALA A 342 1.86 -29.31 -15.93
CA ALA A 342 3.05 -29.89 -15.32
C ALA A 342 3.57 -31.15 -16.03
N ASP A 343 2.76 -31.76 -16.90
CA ASP A 343 3.05 -33.04 -17.56
C ASP A 343 3.35 -34.13 -16.52
N LEU A 344 2.42 -34.31 -15.57
CA LEU A 344 2.56 -35.29 -14.50
C LEU A 344 2.44 -36.73 -15.04
N PRO A 345 3.37 -37.65 -14.68
CA PRO A 345 3.27 -39.04 -15.05
C PRO A 345 1.98 -39.69 -14.51
N GLN A 346 1.33 -40.52 -15.33
CA GLN A 346 0.12 -41.25 -14.94
C GLN A 346 0.30 -42.07 -13.65
N SER A 347 1.47 -42.66 -13.44
CA SER A 347 1.81 -43.38 -12.21
C SER A 347 1.81 -42.50 -10.95
N THR A 348 2.17 -41.22 -11.07
CA THR A 348 2.08 -40.24 -9.98
C THR A 348 0.62 -39.86 -9.71
N ILE A 349 -0.18 -39.69 -10.76
CA ILE A 349 -1.62 -39.39 -10.65
C ILE A 349 -2.35 -40.55 -9.97
N GLU A 350 -2.12 -41.79 -10.39
CA GLU A 350 -2.68 -42.99 -9.76
C GLU A 350 -2.26 -43.13 -8.29
N ALA A 351 -1.00 -42.85 -7.96
CA ALA A 351 -0.52 -42.90 -6.57
C ALA A 351 -1.23 -41.87 -5.68
N ILE A 352 -1.43 -40.65 -6.18
CA ILE A 352 -2.19 -39.59 -5.50
C ILE A 352 -3.66 -40.00 -5.34
N ALA A 353 -4.28 -40.54 -6.38
CA ALA A 353 -5.66 -41.00 -6.35
C ALA A 353 -5.87 -42.11 -5.31
N ARG A 354 -5.00 -43.13 -5.29
CA ARG A 354 -5.02 -44.22 -4.29
C ARG A 354 -4.83 -43.68 -2.86
N LYS A 355 -3.87 -42.78 -2.65
CA LYS A 355 -3.59 -42.16 -1.34
C LYS A 355 -4.82 -41.47 -0.74
N ASN A 356 -5.68 -40.89 -1.58
CA ASN A 356 -6.86 -40.12 -1.16
C ASN A 356 -8.18 -40.90 -1.28
N GLY A 357 -8.12 -42.23 -1.47
CA GLY A 357 -9.31 -43.10 -1.46
C GLY A 357 -10.20 -43.03 -2.71
N ILE A 358 -9.69 -42.51 -3.83
CA ILE A 358 -10.42 -42.50 -5.10
C ILE A 358 -10.61 -43.94 -5.58
N LYS A 359 -11.87 -44.36 -5.76
CA LYS A 359 -12.25 -45.75 -6.10
C LYS A 359 -11.65 -46.23 -7.43
N ASP A 360 -11.52 -45.33 -8.39
CA ASP A 360 -10.89 -45.57 -9.68
C ASP A 360 -9.67 -44.66 -9.88
N PRO A 361 -8.46 -45.12 -9.48
CA PRO A 361 -7.26 -44.31 -9.55
C PRO A 361 -6.81 -43.91 -10.95
N GLN A 362 -7.16 -44.70 -11.97
CA GLN A 362 -6.67 -44.49 -13.34
C GLN A 362 -7.43 -43.36 -14.02
N HIS A 363 -8.73 -43.25 -13.71
CA HIS A 363 -9.65 -42.28 -14.29
C HIS A 363 -9.81 -40.98 -13.48
N LEU A 364 -8.89 -40.65 -12.55
CA LEU A 364 -8.96 -39.40 -11.77
C LEU A 364 -9.00 -38.15 -12.66
N LEU A 365 -8.18 -38.06 -13.71
CA LEU A 365 -8.21 -36.89 -14.60
C LEU A 365 -9.52 -36.81 -15.41
N ASP A 366 -10.08 -37.95 -15.81
CA ASP A 366 -11.36 -38.02 -16.51
C ASP A 366 -12.50 -37.56 -15.61
N ARG A 367 -12.53 -38.03 -14.35
CA ARG A 367 -13.48 -37.58 -13.32
C ARG A 367 -13.42 -36.08 -13.07
N LEU A 368 -12.22 -35.50 -12.96
CA LEU A 368 -12.04 -34.04 -12.88
C LEU A 368 -12.47 -33.33 -14.17
N GLY A 369 -12.35 -33.98 -15.32
CA GLY A 369 -12.85 -33.54 -16.63
C GLY A 369 -14.38 -33.50 -16.70
N GLU A 370 -15.07 -34.51 -16.17
CA GLU A 370 -16.54 -34.59 -16.08
C GLU A 370 -17.10 -33.48 -15.18
N ILE A 371 -16.56 -33.33 -13.97
CA ILE A 371 -16.97 -32.30 -13.00
C ILE A 371 -16.75 -30.91 -13.59
N LYS A 372 -15.56 -30.66 -14.19
CA LYS A 372 -15.27 -29.42 -14.92
C LYS A 372 -16.28 -29.15 -16.04
N SER A 373 -16.78 -30.19 -16.70
CA SER A 373 -17.71 -30.09 -17.85
C SER A 373 -19.18 -30.16 -17.44
N ARG A 374 -19.46 -30.30 -16.14
CA ARG A 374 -20.80 -30.47 -15.54
C ARG A 374 -21.57 -31.69 -16.06
N TRP A 375 -20.85 -32.71 -16.55
CA TRP A 375 -21.46 -33.94 -17.06
C TRP A 375 -21.85 -34.89 -15.95
N SER A 376 -21.10 -34.88 -14.84
CA SER A 376 -21.44 -35.61 -13.64
C SER A 376 -21.09 -34.75 -12.42
N PRO A 377 -22.06 -34.51 -11.50
CA PRO A 377 -21.82 -33.78 -10.27
C PRO A 377 -20.98 -34.60 -9.28
N ILE A 378 -20.50 -33.96 -8.21
CA ILE A 378 -19.95 -34.68 -7.06
C ILE A 378 -21.13 -35.30 -6.30
N GLU A 379 -21.12 -36.62 -6.10
CA GLU A 379 -22.28 -37.40 -5.66
C GLU A 379 -22.46 -37.42 -4.13
N SER A 380 -21.37 -37.26 -3.38
CA SER A 380 -21.36 -37.46 -1.92
C SER A 380 -20.32 -36.59 -1.21
N VAL A 381 -20.51 -36.41 0.11
CA VAL A 381 -19.61 -35.64 0.98
C VAL A 381 -18.24 -36.32 1.08
N GLU A 382 -18.24 -37.66 1.09
CA GLU A 382 -17.05 -38.51 1.11
C GLU A 382 -16.27 -38.39 -0.21
N GLU A 383 -16.96 -38.39 -1.35
CA GLU A 383 -16.31 -38.14 -2.65
C GLU A 383 -15.72 -36.72 -2.70
N ALA A 384 -16.47 -35.71 -2.25
CA ALA A 384 -15.98 -34.33 -2.19
C ALA A 384 -14.69 -34.21 -1.36
N ALA A 385 -14.64 -34.83 -0.19
CA ALA A 385 -13.45 -34.84 0.67
C ALA A 385 -12.27 -35.59 0.04
N SER A 386 -12.51 -36.75 -0.57
CA SER A 386 -11.49 -37.51 -1.31
C SER A 386 -10.94 -36.73 -2.52
N LEU A 387 -11.81 -36.05 -3.27
CA LEU A 387 -11.42 -35.19 -4.39
C LEU A 387 -10.63 -33.98 -3.91
N GLN A 388 -11.01 -33.30 -2.82
CA GLN A 388 -10.23 -32.22 -2.23
C GLN A 388 -8.82 -32.68 -1.81
N GLY A 389 -8.70 -33.87 -1.22
CA GLY A 389 -7.41 -34.48 -0.91
C GLY A 389 -6.56 -34.72 -2.15
N ALA A 390 -7.13 -35.42 -3.14
CA ALA A 390 -6.47 -35.74 -4.40
C ALA A 390 -6.06 -34.49 -5.20
N VAL A 391 -6.91 -33.46 -5.24
CA VAL A 391 -6.62 -32.19 -5.91
C VAL A 391 -5.49 -31.43 -5.20
N ARG A 392 -5.48 -31.38 -3.86
CA ARG A 392 -4.41 -30.73 -3.09
C ARG A 392 -3.04 -31.37 -3.37
N ASP A 393 -3.00 -32.69 -3.37
CA ASP A 393 -1.79 -33.46 -3.73
C ASP A 393 -1.39 -33.27 -5.22
N LEU A 394 -2.35 -33.27 -6.16
CA LEU A 394 -2.11 -33.03 -7.58
C LEU A 394 -1.51 -31.64 -7.84
N LEU A 395 -2.05 -30.60 -7.20
CA LEU A 395 -1.53 -29.23 -7.33
C LEU A 395 -0.12 -29.12 -6.74
N SER A 396 0.13 -29.74 -5.58
CA SER A 396 1.46 -29.76 -4.95
C SER A 396 2.49 -30.48 -5.83
N ALA A 397 2.14 -31.64 -6.40
CA ALA A 397 2.99 -32.36 -7.34
C ALA A 397 3.24 -31.56 -8.64
N SER A 398 2.20 -30.89 -9.15
CA SER A 398 2.30 -30.03 -10.34
C SER A 398 3.22 -28.83 -10.11
N GLU A 399 3.11 -28.19 -8.93
CA GLU A 399 4.00 -27.09 -8.53
C GLU A 399 5.44 -27.61 -8.45
N ALA A 400 5.70 -28.70 -7.71
CA ALA A 400 7.03 -29.25 -7.53
C ALA A 400 7.72 -29.59 -8.87
N ALA A 401 7.00 -30.25 -9.79
CA ALA A 401 7.50 -30.61 -11.12
C ALA A 401 7.86 -29.37 -11.96
N ASN A 402 6.97 -28.38 -12.06
CA ASN A 402 7.24 -27.18 -12.86
C ASN A 402 8.22 -26.23 -12.18
N LYS A 403 8.32 -26.18 -10.85
CA LYS A 403 9.33 -25.42 -10.10
C LYS A 403 10.74 -25.94 -10.38
N ALA A 404 10.93 -27.25 -10.48
CA ALA A 404 12.19 -27.85 -10.89
C ALA A 404 12.56 -27.50 -12.35
N LYS A 405 11.60 -27.65 -13.28
CA LYS A 405 11.78 -27.25 -14.70
C LYS A 405 12.11 -25.75 -14.83
N ALA A 406 11.44 -24.89 -14.07
CA ALA A 406 11.69 -23.45 -14.02
C ALA A 406 13.07 -23.11 -13.43
N ALA A 407 13.49 -23.77 -12.34
CA ALA A 407 14.82 -23.56 -11.76
C ALA A 407 15.96 -23.94 -12.73
N ALA A 408 15.78 -25.00 -13.53
CA ALA A 408 16.71 -25.36 -14.59
C ALA A 408 16.74 -24.30 -15.71
N ALA A 409 15.57 -23.78 -16.11
CA ALA A 409 15.46 -22.72 -17.13
C ALA A 409 16.07 -21.38 -16.69
N VAL A 410 15.95 -21.01 -15.41
CA VAL A 410 16.67 -19.87 -14.81
C VAL A 410 18.17 -20.04 -14.97
N LYS A 411 18.73 -21.19 -14.54
CA LYS A 411 20.17 -21.48 -14.67
C LYS A 411 20.66 -21.42 -16.11
N HIS A 412 19.94 -22.05 -17.04
CA HIS A 412 20.25 -22.02 -18.47
C HIS A 412 20.27 -20.58 -19.03
N THR A 413 19.33 -19.74 -18.60
CA THR A 413 19.26 -18.33 -19.01
C THR A 413 20.41 -17.52 -18.42
N GLU A 414 20.82 -17.78 -17.17
CA GLU A 414 22.00 -17.18 -16.53
C GLU A 414 23.30 -17.57 -17.25
N THR A 415 23.45 -18.83 -17.67
CA THR A 415 24.56 -19.28 -18.52
C THR A 415 24.56 -18.55 -19.87
N ARG A 416 23.40 -18.46 -20.56
CA ARG A 416 23.29 -17.74 -21.84
C ARG A 416 23.62 -16.24 -21.71
N ILE A 417 23.27 -15.61 -20.58
CA ILE A 417 23.67 -14.22 -20.28
C ILE A 417 25.20 -14.11 -20.21
N ALA A 418 25.86 -15.00 -19.46
CA ALA A 418 27.32 -15.01 -19.34
C ALA A 418 28.02 -15.27 -20.69
N ASP A 419 27.53 -16.23 -21.48
CA ASP A 419 28.06 -16.53 -22.81
C ASP A 419 27.92 -15.35 -23.80
N LEU A 420 26.80 -14.63 -23.74
CA LEU A 420 26.59 -13.44 -24.55
C LEU A 420 27.54 -12.31 -24.14
N GLU A 421 27.77 -12.10 -22.84
CA GLU A 421 28.74 -11.09 -22.38
C GLU A 421 30.18 -11.43 -22.75
N ALA A 422 30.57 -12.70 -22.64
CA ALA A 422 31.88 -13.18 -23.10
C ALA A 422 32.09 -12.96 -24.61
N LYS A 423 31.00 -12.98 -25.40
CA LYS A 423 30.98 -12.69 -26.84
C LYS A 423 30.75 -11.21 -27.18
N GLY A 424 30.64 -10.32 -26.20
CA GLY A 424 30.38 -8.88 -26.39
C GLY A 424 28.92 -8.51 -26.72
N GLY A 425 27.99 -9.46 -26.67
CA GLY A 425 26.55 -9.31 -26.92
C GLY A 425 25.77 -8.62 -25.78
N PHE A 426 26.30 -7.52 -25.25
CA PHE A 426 25.79 -6.87 -24.02
C PHE A 426 24.30 -6.47 -24.07
N GLN A 427 23.79 -6.06 -25.25
CA GLN A 427 22.38 -5.67 -25.39
C GLN A 427 21.43 -6.87 -25.26
N GLU A 428 21.77 -8.02 -25.86
CA GLU A 428 20.96 -9.24 -25.73
C GLU A 428 21.05 -9.83 -24.32
N ALA A 429 22.26 -9.83 -23.72
CA ALA A 429 22.46 -10.19 -22.32
C ALA A 429 21.63 -9.30 -21.37
N GLN A 430 21.55 -7.99 -21.63
CA GLN A 430 20.72 -7.05 -20.86
C GLN A 430 19.23 -7.36 -21.02
N LYS A 431 18.76 -7.71 -22.23
CA LYS A 431 17.37 -8.10 -22.47
C LYS A 431 17.02 -9.38 -21.69
N LEU A 432 17.85 -10.42 -21.75
CA LEU A 432 17.64 -11.65 -20.99
C LEU A 432 17.66 -11.42 -19.47
N ARG A 433 18.52 -10.53 -18.95
CA ARG A 433 18.48 -10.11 -17.54
C ARG A 433 17.16 -9.45 -17.16
N GLN A 434 16.62 -8.60 -18.02
CA GLN A 434 15.33 -7.96 -17.80
C GLN A 434 14.20 -8.99 -17.81
N GLU A 435 14.12 -9.86 -18.82
CA GLU A 435 13.15 -10.96 -18.86
C GLU A 435 13.23 -11.82 -17.59
N LEU A 436 14.43 -12.23 -17.16
CA LEU A 436 14.63 -13.06 -15.97
C LEU A 436 14.27 -12.33 -14.65
N ALA A 437 14.48 -11.03 -14.56
CA ALA A 437 14.03 -10.21 -13.42
C ALA A 437 12.50 -10.07 -13.38
N ASP A 438 11.84 -9.94 -14.54
CA ASP A 438 10.38 -9.93 -14.66
C ASP A 438 9.78 -11.26 -14.17
N TYR A 439 10.28 -12.38 -14.68
CA TYR A 439 9.86 -13.72 -14.22
C TYR A 439 10.03 -13.91 -12.71
N ARG A 440 11.18 -13.49 -12.13
CA ARG A 440 11.42 -13.59 -10.68
C ARG A 440 10.41 -12.76 -9.87
N THR A 441 10.10 -11.55 -10.31
CA THR A 441 9.08 -10.70 -9.70
C THR A 441 7.70 -11.36 -9.79
N LYS A 442 7.30 -11.81 -10.98
CA LYS A 442 6.02 -12.50 -11.22
C LYS A 442 5.83 -13.75 -10.36
N ILE A 443 6.84 -14.61 -10.26
CA ILE A 443 6.81 -15.81 -9.41
C ILE A 443 6.67 -15.43 -7.94
N LYS A 444 7.48 -14.47 -7.45
CA LYS A 444 7.41 -14.01 -6.07
C LYS A 444 6.00 -13.50 -5.72
N THR A 445 5.46 -12.59 -6.53
CA THR A 445 4.17 -11.97 -6.26
C THR A 445 3.00 -12.93 -6.43
N SER A 446 3.07 -13.89 -7.37
CA SER A 446 2.06 -14.96 -7.48
C SER A 446 2.03 -15.85 -6.25
N ASN A 447 3.20 -16.18 -5.67
CA ASN A 447 3.27 -16.92 -4.41
C ASN A 447 2.75 -16.10 -3.22
N GLU A 448 3.08 -14.80 -3.13
CA GLU A 448 2.55 -13.90 -2.10
C GLU A 448 1.01 -13.80 -2.17
N ALA A 449 0.45 -13.68 -3.38
CA ALA A 449 -1.00 -13.66 -3.60
C ALA A 449 -1.66 -15.01 -3.26
N LEU A 450 -1.01 -16.14 -3.58
CA LEU A 450 -1.49 -17.47 -3.22
C LEU A 450 -1.52 -17.65 -1.70
N THR A 451 -0.41 -17.36 -1.00
CA THR A 451 -0.32 -17.42 0.47
C THR A 451 -1.33 -16.49 1.15
N HIS A 452 -1.58 -15.30 0.59
CA HIS A 452 -2.63 -14.41 1.09
C HIS A 452 -4.02 -15.05 0.94
N LEU A 453 -4.33 -15.61 -0.23
CA LEU A 453 -5.63 -16.24 -0.49
C LEU A 453 -5.86 -17.46 0.41
N GLU A 454 -4.85 -18.30 0.62
CA GLU A 454 -4.90 -19.42 1.58
C GLU A 454 -5.20 -18.94 3.01
N LYS A 455 -4.53 -17.87 3.46
CA LYS A 455 -4.79 -17.26 4.78
C LYS A 455 -6.19 -16.69 4.90
N THR A 456 -6.69 -16.00 3.85
CA THR A 456 -8.06 -15.47 3.84
C THR A 456 -9.08 -16.61 3.93
N LEU A 457 -8.93 -17.65 3.11
CA LEU A 457 -9.87 -18.78 3.07
C LEU A 457 -9.85 -19.58 4.38
N THR A 458 -8.66 -19.91 4.90
CA THR A 458 -8.53 -20.60 6.21
C THR A 458 -9.12 -19.78 7.36
N SER A 459 -8.94 -18.46 7.38
CA SER A 459 -9.53 -17.59 8.41
C SER A 459 -11.06 -17.45 8.33
N GLY A 460 -11.66 -17.75 7.17
CA GLY A 460 -13.11 -17.71 6.97
C GLY A 460 -13.86 -18.94 7.46
N VAL A 461 -13.18 -20.08 7.57
CA VAL A 461 -13.77 -21.34 8.05
C VAL A 461 -13.88 -21.31 9.58
N ARG A 462 -14.99 -20.77 10.10
CA ARG A 462 -15.38 -20.98 11.50
C ARG A 462 -15.65 -22.46 11.73
N GLU A 463 -15.07 -23.04 12.78
CA GLU A 463 -15.40 -24.39 13.21
C GLU A 463 -16.90 -24.52 13.51
N PRO A 464 -17.57 -25.62 13.11
CA PRO A 464 -18.92 -25.91 13.56
C PRO A 464 -18.90 -26.18 15.07
N THR A 465 -19.56 -25.32 15.85
CA THR A 465 -19.68 -25.45 17.30
C THR A 465 -20.21 -26.84 17.67
N LYS A 466 -19.43 -27.62 18.43
CA LYS A 466 -19.85 -28.93 18.95
C LYS A 466 -21.14 -28.78 19.77
N THR A 467 -22.26 -29.20 19.21
CA THR A 467 -23.49 -29.41 19.96
C THR A 467 -23.31 -30.59 20.91
N LEU A 468 -23.30 -30.32 22.23
CA LEU A 468 -23.40 -31.38 23.24
C LEU A 468 -24.78 -32.03 23.15
N SER A 469 -24.84 -33.25 22.64
CA SER A 469 -25.97 -34.14 22.85
C SER A 469 -25.96 -34.64 24.29
N THR A 470 -26.93 -34.23 25.11
CA THR A 470 -27.16 -34.81 26.44
C THR A 470 -28.58 -35.41 26.46
N PRO A 471 -28.78 -36.67 26.87
CA PRO A 471 -30.07 -37.34 26.73
C PRO A 471 -31.05 -36.94 27.83
N GLU A 472 -32.31 -36.72 27.46
CA GLU A 472 -33.40 -36.44 28.40
C GLU A 472 -34.18 -37.72 28.70
N GLN A 473 -34.17 -38.18 29.95
CA GLN A 473 -35.01 -39.30 30.40
C GLN A 473 -35.45 -39.13 31.86
N ALA A 474 -36.72 -38.78 32.05
CA ALA A 474 -37.51 -38.92 33.27
C ALA A 474 -39.00 -38.83 32.90
N GLY A 475 -39.93 -39.64 33.41
CA GLY A 475 -39.78 -40.78 34.31
C GLY A 475 -41.08 -41.60 34.44
N SER A 476 -40.92 -42.81 34.97
CA SER A 476 -41.91 -43.82 35.41
C SER A 476 -43.04 -43.30 36.33
N PRO A 477 -44.09 -44.09 36.73
CA PRO A 477 -44.02 -45.54 37.03
C PRO A 477 -45.26 -46.45 36.78
N ALA A 478 -45.00 -47.77 36.66
CA ALA A 478 -45.50 -48.82 37.58
C ALA A 478 -45.22 -50.25 37.05
N GLY A 479 -44.91 -51.23 37.92
CA GLY A 479 -45.24 -52.65 37.64
C GLY A 479 -44.14 -53.72 37.57
N LYS A 480 -43.44 -53.98 38.69
CA LYS A 480 -43.03 -55.31 39.23
C LYS A 480 -42.34 -56.44 38.39
N THR A 481 -41.33 -57.02 39.08
CA THR A 481 -40.93 -58.46 39.19
C THR A 481 -40.07 -59.19 38.13
N THR A 482 -38.87 -59.62 38.59
CA THR A 482 -38.14 -60.90 38.33
C THR A 482 -37.78 -61.31 36.89
N GLY A 483 -36.60 -61.83 36.54
CA GLY A 483 -35.37 -62.17 37.29
C GLY A 483 -34.57 -63.30 36.58
N GLY A 484 -33.24 -63.27 36.58
CA GLY A 484 -32.34 -64.27 35.96
C GLY A 484 -31.63 -63.76 34.68
N LEU A 485 -30.31 -63.54 34.65
CA LEU A 485 -29.18 -64.51 34.60
C LEU A 485 -28.95 -65.15 33.21
N GLY A 486 -27.83 -64.79 32.56
CA GLY A 486 -27.33 -65.47 31.35
C GLY A 486 -26.10 -64.80 30.72
N LYS A 487 -24.92 -65.42 30.83
CA LYS A 487 -23.69 -65.02 30.13
C LYS A 487 -23.70 -65.56 28.69
N GLY A 488 -22.97 -64.93 27.76
CA GLY A 488 -22.64 -65.56 26.47
C GLY A 488 -21.93 -64.63 25.49
N GLU A 489 -20.72 -64.98 25.09
CA GLU A 489 -19.89 -64.30 24.08
C GLU A 489 -20.13 -64.93 22.66
N PRO A 490 -19.40 -64.61 21.58
CA PRO A 490 -20.03 -64.16 20.33
C PRO A 490 -19.89 -65.14 19.14
N LEU A 491 -20.42 -64.72 17.96
CA LEU A 491 -19.97 -64.97 16.57
C LEU A 491 -21.06 -65.37 15.56
N SER A 492 -20.80 -64.93 14.32
CA SER A 492 -21.22 -65.47 13.01
C SER A 492 -22.46 -64.91 12.27
N LYS A 493 -22.20 -64.63 10.98
CA LYS A 493 -23.08 -64.24 9.85
C LYS A 493 -23.92 -65.46 9.38
N PRO A 494 -24.94 -65.40 8.48
CA PRO A 494 -25.10 -64.44 7.37
C PRO A 494 -26.54 -64.01 6.89
N ILE A 495 -26.53 -63.15 5.86
CA ILE A 495 -27.60 -62.70 4.93
C ILE A 495 -28.07 -63.92 4.09
N PRO A 496 -29.35 -64.13 3.60
CA PRO A 496 -30.04 -63.22 2.65
C PRO A 496 -31.59 -63.25 2.47
N LYS A 497 -32.07 -62.37 1.56
CA LYS A 497 -33.42 -62.26 0.92
C LYS A 497 -34.53 -61.65 1.81
N GLY A 498 -35.46 -60.81 1.32
CA GLY A 498 -35.66 -60.20 -0.01
C GLY A 498 -37.16 -59.95 -0.29
N GLY A 499 -37.55 -58.78 -0.82
CA GLY A 499 -38.94 -58.50 -1.23
C GLY A 499 -39.35 -57.02 -1.24
N SER A 500 -39.86 -56.57 -2.39
CA SER A 500 -40.54 -55.28 -2.63
C SER A 500 -41.81 -55.55 -3.47
N PRO A 501 -42.63 -54.56 -3.87
CA PRO A 501 -42.97 -53.25 -3.27
C PRO A 501 -44.46 -53.35 -2.78
N PRO A 502 -45.54 -52.68 -3.28
CA PRO A 502 -45.75 -51.32 -3.82
C PRO A 502 -46.99 -50.58 -3.23
N VAL A 503 -47.31 -49.42 -3.85
CA VAL A 503 -48.62 -48.73 -4.01
C VAL A 503 -48.74 -47.33 -3.37
N GLU A 504 -48.74 -46.36 -4.29
CA GLU A 504 -49.12 -44.92 -4.22
C GLU A 504 -50.66 -44.75 -4.08
N PRO A 505 -51.23 -43.56 -3.71
CA PRO A 505 -51.02 -42.32 -4.48
C PRO A 505 -51.04 -40.95 -3.77
N GLU A 506 -50.56 -39.97 -4.54
CA GLU A 506 -50.83 -38.51 -4.55
C GLU A 506 -52.31 -38.10 -4.30
N PRO A 507 -52.67 -36.80 -3.99
CA PRO A 507 -52.13 -35.60 -4.65
C PRO A 507 -52.02 -34.23 -3.90
N LYS A 508 -51.07 -33.42 -4.40
CA LYS A 508 -51.13 -31.96 -4.72
C LYS A 508 -51.75 -30.93 -3.75
N ALA A 509 -50.97 -29.88 -3.47
CA ALA A 509 -51.26 -28.51 -3.95
C ALA A 509 -49.97 -27.65 -4.00
N ALA A 510 -49.93 -26.66 -4.91
CA ALA A 510 -48.78 -25.78 -5.15
C ALA A 510 -49.07 -24.32 -4.76
N GLY A 511 -48.05 -23.47 -4.59
CA GLY A 511 -48.27 -22.01 -4.62
C GLY A 511 -47.18 -21.10 -4.05
N GLY A 512 -46.39 -20.48 -4.95
CA GLY A 512 -45.85 -19.12 -4.77
C GLY A 512 -44.62 -18.92 -3.86
N GLY A 513 -43.77 -17.93 -4.17
CA GLY A 513 -42.73 -17.46 -3.23
C GLY A 513 -41.38 -17.00 -3.80
N LYS A 514 -41.13 -17.05 -5.12
CA LYS A 514 -39.92 -16.43 -5.72
C LYS A 514 -40.02 -14.90 -5.77
N LEU A 515 -39.93 -14.24 -4.62
CA LEU A 515 -39.70 -12.79 -4.44
C LEU A 515 -39.68 -12.50 -2.92
N MET A 516 -38.50 -12.33 -2.30
CA MET A 516 -38.22 -11.71 -0.98
C MET A 516 -36.84 -12.17 -0.42
N ARG A 517 -35.73 -11.87 -1.12
CA ARG A 517 -34.37 -11.98 -0.53
C ARG A 517 -33.45 -10.76 -0.76
N GLY A 518 -33.86 -9.79 -1.60
CA GLY A 518 -33.11 -8.54 -1.80
C GLY A 518 -33.53 -7.38 -0.90
N GLY A 519 -34.75 -7.39 -0.34
CA GLY A 519 -35.29 -6.24 0.41
C GLY A 519 -34.73 -6.10 1.84
N GLY A 520 -34.36 -7.21 2.49
CA GLY A 520 -34.01 -7.22 3.92
C GLY A 520 -32.84 -6.29 4.27
N LEU A 521 -31.75 -6.33 3.50
CA LEU A 521 -30.53 -5.58 3.82
C LEU A 521 -30.74 -4.06 3.72
N MET A 522 -31.44 -3.59 2.69
CA MET A 522 -31.71 -2.16 2.49
C MET A 522 -32.71 -1.62 3.52
N VAL A 523 -33.75 -2.39 3.89
CA VAL A 523 -34.68 -2.01 4.95
C VAL A 523 -33.98 -1.95 6.32
N SER A 524 -33.06 -2.89 6.61
CA SER A 524 -32.29 -2.84 7.86
C SER A 524 -31.32 -1.65 7.94
N ILE A 525 -30.66 -1.27 6.83
CA ILE A 525 -29.74 -0.12 6.81
C ILE A 525 -30.52 1.19 6.91
N TYR A 526 -31.67 1.30 6.22
CA TYR A 526 -32.54 2.48 6.30
C TYR A 526 -33.12 2.67 7.71
N GLY A 527 -33.62 1.61 8.35
CA GLY A 527 -34.16 1.69 9.72
C GLY A 527 -33.10 2.02 10.80
N ILE A 528 -31.85 1.61 10.60
CA ILE A 528 -30.72 2.03 11.48
C ILE A 528 -30.42 3.52 11.30
N TRP A 529 -30.41 4.02 10.07
CA TRP A 529 -30.14 5.43 9.77
C TRP A 529 -31.29 6.36 10.22
N GLU A 530 -32.54 5.97 9.96
CA GLU A 530 -33.74 6.72 10.38
C GLU A 530 -33.87 6.76 11.91
N GLY A 531 -33.67 5.63 12.60
CA GLY A 531 -33.67 5.58 14.07
C GLY A 531 -32.58 6.45 14.71
N TYR A 532 -31.41 6.57 14.06
CA TYR A 532 -30.34 7.46 14.50
C TYR A 532 -30.70 8.95 14.26
N GLU A 533 -31.17 9.32 13.06
CA GLU A 533 -31.56 10.71 12.73
C GLU A 533 -32.73 11.19 13.62
N THR A 534 -33.66 10.30 13.99
CA THR A 534 -34.75 10.60 14.94
C THR A 534 -34.25 10.79 16.37
N ALA A 535 -33.38 9.90 16.88
CA ALA A 535 -32.83 10.03 18.23
C ALA A 535 -31.94 11.28 18.39
N GLU A 536 -31.20 11.65 17.35
CA GLU A 536 -30.40 12.88 17.31
C GLU A 536 -31.29 14.14 17.34
N LYS A 537 -32.40 14.14 16.61
CA LYS A 537 -33.41 15.23 16.66
C LYS A 537 -34.08 15.34 18.03
N GLU A 538 -34.54 14.24 18.63
CA GLU A 538 -35.15 14.28 19.97
C GLU A 538 -34.17 14.76 21.05
N MET A 539 -32.88 14.38 20.95
CA MET A 539 -31.80 14.87 21.81
C MET A 539 -31.52 16.38 21.61
N ALA A 540 -31.65 16.88 20.38
CA ALA A 540 -31.47 18.31 20.08
C ALA A 540 -32.65 19.16 20.57
N GLU A 541 -33.88 18.68 20.43
CA GLU A 541 -35.11 19.40 20.81
C GLU A 541 -35.34 19.43 22.33
N ARG A 542 -34.91 18.40 23.09
CA ARG A 542 -35.22 18.26 24.52
C ARG A 542 -34.12 18.74 25.47
N LYS A 543 -33.32 19.74 25.09
CA LYS A 543 -32.28 20.33 25.95
C LYS A 543 -32.86 21.11 27.15
N GLN A 544 -33.15 20.41 28.24
CA GLN A 544 -33.33 20.98 29.58
C GLN A 544 -32.46 20.27 30.61
N GLY A 545 -31.36 20.92 31.02
CA GLY A 545 -30.53 20.55 32.18
C GLY A 545 -29.68 19.28 32.01
N GLU A 546 -28.36 19.44 31.91
CA GLU A 546 -27.42 18.30 32.05
C GLU A 546 -27.42 17.78 33.50
N PRO A 547 -27.71 16.49 33.75
CA PRO A 547 -27.67 15.91 35.10
C PRO A 547 -26.23 15.77 35.61
N LYS A 548 -26.01 15.97 36.92
CA LYS A 548 -24.67 16.04 37.53
C LYS A 548 -24.08 14.70 37.98
N GLY A 549 -24.73 13.58 37.66
CA GLY A 549 -24.21 12.25 37.94
C GLY A 549 -25.07 11.13 37.37
N LEU A 550 -24.53 9.91 37.37
CA LEU A 550 -25.18 8.71 36.83
C LEU A 550 -26.43 8.26 37.63
N LEU A 551 -26.66 8.84 38.81
CA LEU A 551 -27.80 8.55 39.69
C LEU A 551 -28.98 9.52 39.48
N ASP A 552 -28.78 10.64 38.79
CA ASP A 552 -29.81 11.67 38.56
C ASP A 552 -30.55 11.48 37.22
N TRP A 553 -30.37 10.34 36.56
CA TRP A 553 -30.99 10.06 35.26
C TRP A 553 -32.47 9.70 35.44
N THR A 554 -33.34 10.48 34.81
CA THR A 554 -34.77 10.15 34.77
C THR A 554 -35.00 8.86 33.97
N ALA A 555 -36.07 8.12 34.28
CA ALA A 555 -36.40 6.86 33.59
C ALA A 555 -36.43 7.03 32.06
N THR A 556 -36.93 8.17 31.57
CA THR A 556 -36.99 8.52 30.14
C THR A 556 -35.61 8.73 29.51
N GLN A 557 -34.63 9.27 30.24
CA GLN A 557 -33.25 9.41 29.77
C GLN A 557 -32.52 8.06 29.75
N VAL A 558 -32.78 7.19 30.75
CA VAL A 558 -32.27 5.82 30.76
C VAL A 558 -32.87 5.01 29.61
N GLU A 559 -34.17 5.14 29.33
CA GLU A 559 -34.83 4.50 28.20
C GLU A 559 -34.26 4.98 26.85
N LEU A 560 -34.07 6.30 26.68
CA LEU A 560 -33.52 6.87 25.46
C LEU A 560 -32.09 6.37 25.20
N ALA A 561 -31.22 6.39 26.22
CA ALA A 561 -29.85 5.87 26.10
C ALA A 561 -29.83 4.34 25.88
N ALA A 562 -30.74 3.59 26.51
CA ALA A 562 -30.89 2.16 26.27
C ALA A 562 -31.33 1.87 24.83
N ARG A 563 -32.25 2.65 24.26
CA ARG A 563 -32.63 2.55 22.84
C ARG A 563 -31.44 2.86 21.93
N THR A 564 -30.72 3.96 22.15
CA THR A 564 -29.52 4.30 21.34
C THR A 564 -28.46 3.20 21.41
N PHE A 565 -28.24 2.60 22.58
CA PHE A 565 -27.31 1.47 22.76
C PHE A 565 -27.81 0.18 22.11
N TRP A 566 -29.12 -0.08 22.14
CA TRP A 566 -29.78 -1.23 21.52
C TRP A 566 -29.74 -1.15 19.98
N HIS A 567 -29.96 0.03 19.41
CA HIS A 567 -29.83 0.25 17.96
C HIS A 567 -28.38 0.21 17.47
N GLY A 568 -27.40 0.58 18.30
CA GLY A 568 -25.98 0.59 17.94
C GLY A 568 -25.30 -0.78 17.80
N LEU A 569 -25.91 -1.88 18.26
CA LEU A 569 -25.28 -3.21 18.33
C LEU A 569 -25.76 -4.24 17.29
N GLY A 570 -26.73 -3.88 16.43
CA GLY A 570 -27.14 -4.69 15.28
C GLY A 570 -28.11 -5.85 15.60
N PHE A 571 -29.27 -5.85 14.94
CA PHE A 571 -30.29 -6.89 15.09
C PHE A 571 -29.97 -8.13 14.24
N GLY A 572 -29.95 -9.29 14.90
CA GLY A 572 -29.79 -10.60 14.27
C GLY A 572 -29.53 -11.68 15.33
N ALA A 573 -28.34 -11.67 15.94
CA ALA A 573 -27.98 -12.62 16.98
C ALA A 573 -28.63 -12.28 18.35
N MET A 574 -28.73 -11.00 18.70
CA MET A 574 -29.25 -10.55 20.00
C MET A 574 -30.78 -10.61 20.09
N GLU A 575 -31.50 -10.61 18.96
CA GLU A 575 -32.96 -10.73 18.96
C GLU A 575 -33.39 -12.15 19.36
N GLN A 576 -32.78 -13.19 18.76
CA GLN A 576 -33.06 -14.58 19.14
C GLN A 576 -32.67 -14.84 20.60
N LEU A 577 -31.52 -14.33 21.05
CA LEU A 577 -31.08 -14.44 22.45
C LEU A 577 -32.05 -13.71 23.40
N GLY A 578 -32.49 -12.51 23.06
CA GLY A 578 -33.46 -11.73 23.84
C GLY A 578 -34.84 -12.39 23.91
N GLN A 579 -35.33 -12.94 22.78
CA GLN A 579 -36.58 -13.70 22.74
C GLN A 579 -36.49 -14.99 23.56
N GLN A 580 -35.35 -15.69 23.56
CA GLN A 580 -35.14 -16.89 24.37
C GLN A 580 -35.09 -16.56 25.86
N VAL A 581 -34.20 -15.64 26.28
CA VAL A 581 -34.02 -15.24 27.68
C VAL A 581 -35.31 -14.62 28.26
N GLY A 582 -36.05 -13.84 27.46
CA GLY A 582 -37.35 -13.31 27.86
C GLY A 582 -38.40 -14.40 28.12
N ARG A 583 -38.43 -15.44 27.28
CA ARG A 583 -39.36 -16.57 27.41
C ARG A 583 -39.02 -17.41 28.65
N GLU A 584 -37.75 -17.77 28.84
CA GLU A 584 -37.26 -18.50 30.02
C GLU A 584 -37.50 -17.71 31.33
N ALA A 585 -37.29 -16.40 31.33
CA ALA A 585 -37.54 -15.54 32.48
C ALA A 585 -39.03 -15.48 32.85
N TYR A 586 -39.92 -15.43 31.85
CA TYR A 586 -41.37 -15.41 32.05
C TYR A 586 -41.93 -16.76 32.51
N GLU A 587 -41.47 -17.87 31.92
CA GLU A 587 -41.82 -19.22 32.38
C GLU A 587 -41.32 -19.50 33.81
N LYS A 588 -40.20 -18.89 34.21
CA LYS A 588 -39.74 -18.94 35.60
C LYS A 588 -40.58 -18.05 36.52
N TYR A 589 -40.98 -16.85 36.07
CA TYR A 589 -41.91 -15.99 36.82
C TYR A 589 -43.23 -16.71 37.12
N LEU A 590 -43.83 -17.38 36.14
CA LEU A 590 -45.07 -18.14 36.32
C LEU A 590 -44.90 -19.31 37.31
N ARG A 591 -43.76 -20.00 37.29
CA ARG A 591 -43.41 -21.03 38.29
C ARG A 591 -43.20 -20.46 39.68
N ASP A 592 -42.45 -19.37 39.83
CA ASP A 592 -42.20 -18.77 41.14
C ASP A 592 -43.48 -18.12 41.74
N ILE A 593 -44.48 -17.73 40.94
CA ILE A 593 -45.85 -17.43 41.42
C ILE A 593 -46.58 -18.70 41.89
N ALA A 594 -46.56 -19.77 41.09
CA ALA A 594 -47.24 -21.03 41.43
C ALA A 594 -46.69 -21.64 42.73
N ASP A 595 -45.40 -21.48 42.97
CA ASP A 595 -44.70 -21.87 44.21
C ASP A 595 -44.93 -20.89 45.38
N GLY A 596 -45.71 -19.81 45.19
CA GLY A 596 -46.00 -18.81 46.22
C GLY A 596 -44.82 -17.91 46.64
N LYS A 597 -43.70 -17.94 45.92
CA LYS A 597 -42.48 -17.19 46.26
C LYS A 597 -42.56 -15.70 45.92
N ILE A 598 -43.41 -15.34 44.97
CA ILE A 598 -43.63 -13.96 44.50
C ILE A 598 -45.12 -13.72 44.22
N ALA A 599 -45.59 -12.51 44.52
CA ALA A 599 -46.99 -12.13 44.30
C ALA A 599 -47.28 -11.93 42.80
N LYS A 600 -48.52 -12.20 42.38
CA LYS A 600 -48.93 -12.25 40.96
C LYS A 600 -48.84 -10.90 40.22
N ASP A 601 -48.81 -9.81 40.97
CA ASP A 601 -48.66 -8.42 40.55
C ASP A 601 -47.19 -7.94 40.51
N SER A 602 -46.23 -8.75 40.96
CA SER A 602 -44.80 -8.38 41.06
C SER A 602 -44.00 -8.48 39.75
N LEU A 603 -44.65 -8.61 38.59
CA LEU A 603 -44.01 -8.81 37.29
C LEU A 603 -42.98 -7.71 36.96
N GLY A 604 -43.33 -6.44 37.19
CA GLY A 604 -42.44 -5.30 36.93
C GLY A 604 -41.12 -5.38 37.72
N PRO A 605 -41.18 -5.41 39.08
CA PRO A 605 -39.99 -5.61 39.91
C PRO A 605 -39.19 -6.88 39.58
N TYR A 606 -39.87 -8.00 39.27
CA TYR A 606 -39.19 -9.26 38.93
C TYR A 606 -38.42 -9.16 37.60
N LEU A 607 -39.03 -8.60 36.55
CA LEU A 607 -38.37 -8.36 35.27
C LEU A 607 -37.21 -7.36 35.41
N GLN A 608 -37.38 -6.30 36.21
CA GLN A 608 -36.31 -5.33 36.48
C GLN A 608 -35.08 -6.00 37.14
N MET A 609 -35.31 -6.84 38.15
CA MET A 609 -34.24 -7.63 38.79
C MET A 609 -33.57 -8.60 37.80
N LYS A 610 -34.33 -9.29 36.95
CA LYS A 610 -33.78 -10.19 35.94
C LYS A 610 -33.02 -9.46 34.84
N MET A 611 -33.48 -8.28 34.41
CA MET A 611 -32.79 -7.46 33.42
C MET A 611 -31.46 -6.91 33.99
N GLN A 612 -31.42 -6.51 35.26
CA GLN A 612 -30.16 -6.16 35.93
C GLN A 612 -29.20 -7.37 36.06
N ALA A 613 -29.74 -8.58 36.33
CA ALA A 613 -28.93 -9.80 36.35
C ALA A 613 -28.41 -10.18 34.95
N ALA A 614 -29.22 -10.03 33.90
CA ALA A 614 -28.83 -10.25 32.52
C ALA A 614 -27.77 -9.26 32.04
N LEU A 615 -27.88 -7.97 32.40
CA LEU A 615 -26.86 -6.95 32.12
C LEU A 615 -25.53 -7.26 32.83
N LYS A 616 -25.57 -7.71 34.09
CA LYS A 616 -24.38 -8.19 34.82
C LYS A 616 -23.81 -9.47 34.19
N GLY A 617 -24.66 -10.37 33.69
CA GLY A 617 -24.26 -11.56 32.94
C GLY A 617 -23.62 -11.24 31.58
N LEU A 618 -24.15 -10.27 30.84
CA LEU A 618 -23.56 -9.74 29.60
C LEU A 618 -22.19 -9.11 29.86
N TYR A 619 -22.05 -8.32 30.93
CA TYR A 619 -20.76 -7.77 31.33
C TYR A 619 -19.73 -8.87 31.69
N ALA A 620 -20.17 -9.93 32.39
CA ALA A 620 -19.34 -11.11 32.64
C ALA A 620 -19.00 -11.91 31.37
N GLY A 621 -19.93 -12.01 30.42
CA GLY A 621 -19.74 -12.66 29.12
C GLY A 621 -18.77 -11.92 28.22
N VAL A 622 -18.82 -10.58 28.17
CA VAL A 622 -17.83 -9.74 27.48
C VAL A 622 -16.45 -9.88 28.12
N LYS A 623 -16.39 -9.97 29.46
CA LYS A 623 -15.14 -10.25 30.20
C LYS A 623 -14.59 -11.64 29.88
N ALA A 624 -15.43 -12.66 29.71
CA ALA A 624 -15.02 -14.01 29.31
C ALA A 624 -14.54 -14.05 27.85
N LEU A 625 -15.26 -13.39 26.92
CA LEU A 625 -14.88 -13.28 25.50
C LEU A 625 -13.54 -12.56 25.30
N THR A 626 -13.24 -11.53 26.10
CA THR A 626 -11.92 -10.88 26.08
C THR A 626 -10.83 -11.74 26.72
N TYR A 627 -11.15 -12.57 27.71
CA TYR A 627 -10.22 -13.53 28.30
C TYR A 627 -9.85 -14.64 27.30
N ASP A 628 -10.84 -15.18 26.57
CA ASP A 628 -10.67 -16.27 25.62
C ASP A 628 -10.00 -15.80 24.31
N ALA A 629 -10.32 -14.58 23.85
CA ALA A 629 -9.60 -13.94 22.75
C ALA A 629 -8.12 -13.65 23.08
N ALA A 630 -7.81 -13.33 24.34
CA ALA A 630 -6.43 -13.18 24.79
C ALA A 630 -5.70 -14.54 24.89
N TYR A 631 -6.36 -15.56 25.44
CA TYR A 631 -5.81 -16.91 25.62
C TYR A 631 -5.44 -17.59 24.29
N ASN A 632 -6.30 -17.46 23.27
CA ASN A 632 -6.08 -18.07 21.96
C ASN A 632 -5.10 -17.30 21.04
N SER A 633 -4.52 -16.18 21.49
CA SER A 633 -3.65 -15.32 20.66
C SER A 633 -2.18 -15.79 20.53
N GLY A 634 -1.80 -16.88 21.18
CA GLY A 634 -0.62 -17.70 20.81
C GLY A 634 0.77 -17.05 20.90
N THR A 635 0.93 -15.91 21.58
CA THR A 635 2.24 -15.26 21.77
C THR A 635 2.66 -15.24 23.25
N LYS A 636 3.95 -14.97 23.52
CA LYS A 636 4.55 -14.98 24.88
C LYS A 636 4.11 -13.83 25.80
N LEU A 637 2.81 -13.55 25.83
CA LEU A 637 2.17 -12.57 26.70
C LEU A 637 1.63 -13.21 27.99
N GLY A 638 1.36 -14.53 27.97
CA GLY A 638 0.79 -15.28 29.10
C GLY A 638 1.68 -15.37 30.35
N GLU A 639 3.00 -15.26 30.20
CA GLU A 639 3.92 -15.17 31.35
C GLU A 639 4.02 -13.73 31.88
N ALA A 640 4.06 -12.72 31.00
CA ALA A 640 4.09 -11.30 31.38
C ALA A 640 2.83 -10.84 32.14
N ILE A 641 1.65 -11.39 31.80
CA ILE A 641 0.38 -11.05 32.45
C ILE A 641 0.28 -11.63 33.88
N LYS A 642 1.12 -12.62 34.24
CA LYS A 642 1.08 -13.24 35.58
C LYS A 642 1.66 -12.36 36.68
N GLU A 643 2.41 -11.30 36.34
CA GLU A 643 3.09 -10.41 37.30
C GLU A 643 2.79 -8.90 37.12
N GLY A 644 1.92 -8.48 36.19
CA GLY A 644 1.65 -7.06 35.95
C GLY A 644 0.23 -6.72 35.49
N GLY A 645 -0.61 -6.22 36.40
CA GLY A 645 -1.92 -5.66 36.08
C GLY A 645 -1.85 -4.16 35.73
N GLY A 646 -2.30 -3.76 34.54
CA GLY A 646 -2.30 -2.35 34.11
C GLY A 646 -3.46 -1.92 33.21
N LEU A 647 -3.74 -2.66 32.13
CA LEU A 647 -4.62 -2.24 31.03
C LEU A 647 -6.08 -1.86 31.39
N GLY A 648 -6.60 -2.31 32.54
CA GLY A 648 -7.92 -1.90 33.03
C GLY A 648 -7.95 -0.49 33.66
N GLN A 649 -6.83 -0.01 34.20
CA GLN A 649 -6.73 1.35 34.75
C GLN A 649 -6.50 2.38 33.66
N ASP A 650 -5.73 2.07 32.62
CA ASP A 650 -5.38 3.03 31.57
C ASP A 650 -6.58 3.50 30.75
N LEU A 651 -7.59 2.65 30.52
CA LEU A 651 -8.81 3.05 29.81
C LEU A 651 -9.70 4.00 30.64
N ILE A 652 -9.79 3.77 31.95
CA ILE A 652 -10.52 4.64 32.89
C ILE A 652 -9.75 5.96 33.07
N LYS A 653 -8.42 5.89 33.15
CA LYS A 653 -7.53 7.04 33.23
C LYS A 653 -7.63 7.89 31.96
N TRP A 654 -7.60 7.29 30.76
CA TRP A 654 -7.82 7.98 29.49
C TRP A 654 -9.19 8.69 29.43
N ALA A 655 -10.27 8.03 29.84
CA ALA A 655 -11.60 8.66 29.86
C ALA A 655 -11.68 9.84 30.86
N THR A 656 -10.99 9.74 31.99
CA THR A 656 -10.92 10.80 33.02
C THR A 656 -10.02 11.96 32.57
N ASP A 657 -8.86 11.65 31.96
CA ASP A 657 -7.89 12.60 31.45
C ASP A 657 -8.47 13.40 30.27
N VAL A 658 -9.21 12.79 29.34
CA VAL A 658 -9.88 13.50 28.23
C VAL A 658 -10.92 14.51 28.74
N HIS A 659 -11.64 14.20 29.82
CA HIS A 659 -12.59 15.12 30.43
C HIS A 659 -11.90 16.24 31.24
N GLY A 660 -10.75 15.94 31.85
CA GLY A 660 -9.87 16.92 32.50
C GLY A 660 -9.21 17.88 31.51
N GLU A 661 -8.68 17.35 30.40
CA GLU A 661 -8.00 18.12 29.35
C GLU A 661 -8.93 19.15 28.70
N SER A 662 -10.22 18.86 28.53
CA SER A 662 -11.18 19.84 27.99
C SER A 662 -11.26 21.10 28.86
N LYS A 663 -11.40 20.95 30.19
CA LYS A 663 -11.42 22.09 31.13
C LYS A 663 -10.07 22.80 31.19
N VAL A 664 -8.97 22.04 31.24
CA VAL A 664 -7.61 22.61 31.27
C VAL A 664 -7.29 23.37 29.98
N ASN A 665 -7.76 22.90 28.82
CA ASN A 665 -7.60 23.60 27.54
C ASN A 665 -8.48 24.86 27.44
N GLU A 666 -9.64 24.90 28.09
CA GLU A 666 -10.47 26.10 28.20
C GLU A 666 -9.87 27.16 29.14
N GLU A 667 -9.20 26.78 30.23
CA GLU A 667 -8.46 27.73 31.06
C GLU A 667 -7.18 28.23 30.35
N ARG A 668 -6.45 27.32 29.69
CA ARG A 668 -5.26 27.66 28.89
C ARG A 668 -5.59 28.55 27.70
N SER A 669 -6.77 28.42 27.07
CA SER A 669 -7.14 29.28 25.95
C SER A 669 -7.27 30.74 26.38
N LYS A 670 -7.88 31.01 27.53
CA LYS A 670 -7.97 32.35 28.15
C LYS A 670 -6.58 32.91 28.45
N GLN A 671 -5.73 32.12 29.12
CA GLN A 671 -4.34 32.53 29.41
C GLN A 671 -3.52 32.82 28.14
N VAL A 672 -3.71 32.04 27.07
CA VAL A 672 -3.04 32.26 25.77
C VAL A 672 -3.57 33.50 25.08
N TYR A 673 -4.88 33.78 25.14
CA TYR A 673 -5.46 35.04 24.65
C TYR A 673 -4.80 36.24 25.32
N ASP A 674 -4.83 36.30 26.65
CA ASP A 674 -4.30 37.42 27.44
C ASP A 674 -2.79 37.60 27.25
N GLN A 675 -2.03 36.50 27.21
CA GLN A 675 -0.59 36.57 26.94
C GLN A 675 -0.26 37.07 25.54
N LEU A 676 -1.02 36.67 24.51
CA LEU A 676 -0.80 37.13 23.14
C LEU A 676 -1.19 38.61 22.99
N ILE A 677 -2.32 39.04 23.55
CA ILE A 677 -2.73 40.45 23.62
C ILE A 677 -1.66 41.29 24.33
N LYS A 678 -1.18 40.85 25.51
CA LYS A 678 -0.12 41.54 26.26
C LYS A 678 1.22 41.60 25.51
N LYS A 679 1.47 40.67 24.58
CA LYS A 679 2.61 40.68 23.65
C LYS A 679 2.35 41.45 22.34
N GLY A 680 1.22 42.14 22.19
CA GLY A 680 0.91 42.96 21.02
C GLY A 680 0.30 42.20 19.83
N ALA A 681 -0.25 41.01 20.04
CA ALA A 681 -1.11 40.38 19.04
C ALA A 681 -2.39 41.20 18.81
N SER A 682 -2.93 41.18 17.59
CA SER A 682 -4.27 41.73 17.36
C SER A 682 -5.34 40.88 18.06
N PRO A 683 -6.46 41.46 18.53
CA PRO A 683 -7.54 40.71 19.20
C PRO A 683 -8.05 39.52 18.40
N VAL A 684 -8.23 39.69 17.08
CA VAL A 684 -8.66 38.61 16.17
C VAL A 684 -7.62 37.49 16.07
N GLY A 685 -6.33 37.83 16.08
CA GLY A 685 -5.25 36.84 16.05
C GLY A 685 -5.12 36.07 17.36
N ALA A 686 -5.19 36.77 18.49
CA ALA A 686 -5.20 36.15 19.82
C ALA A 686 -6.42 35.25 20.01
N GLN A 687 -7.62 35.69 19.58
CA GLN A 687 -8.84 34.88 19.70
C GLN A 687 -8.72 33.59 18.89
N ARG A 688 -8.29 33.68 17.63
CA ARG A 688 -8.10 32.50 16.77
C ARG A 688 -7.09 31.50 17.33
N ALA A 689 -6.04 31.99 18.00
CA ALA A 689 -5.08 31.15 18.71
C ALA A 689 -5.68 30.50 19.98
N ALA A 690 -6.48 31.24 20.75
CA ALA A 690 -7.20 30.72 21.92
C ALA A 690 -8.23 29.66 21.53
N ASP A 691 -9.02 29.89 20.48
CA ASP A 691 -9.99 28.93 19.93
C ASP A 691 -9.31 27.67 19.35
N GLY A 692 -8.05 27.78 18.93
CA GLY A 692 -7.19 26.64 18.63
C GLY A 692 -6.86 25.86 19.91
N VAL A 693 -6.32 26.53 20.92
CA VAL A 693 -5.93 25.93 22.21
C VAL A 693 -7.10 25.27 22.92
N LYS A 694 -8.30 25.86 22.87
CA LYS A 694 -9.53 25.26 23.42
C LYS A 694 -9.89 23.92 22.77
N ARG A 695 -9.45 23.70 21.52
CA ARG A 695 -9.58 22.43 20.77
C ARG A 695 -8.31 21.57 20.79
N GLY A 696 -7.34 21.90 21.65
CA GLY A 696 -6.04 21.20 21.73
C GLY A 696 -5.01 21.58 20.67
N ASP A 697 -5.32 22.51 19.74
CA ASP A 697 -4.40 22.96 18.70
C ASP A 697 -3.61 24.21 19.13
N TYR A 698 -2.38 23.99 19.59
CA TYR A 698 -1.45 25.04 20.00
C TYR A 698 -0.64 25.66 18.84
N THR A 699 -0.94 25.34 17.58
CA THR A 699 -0.10 25.70 16.42
C THR A 699 -0.10 27.21 16.16
N GLU A 700 -1.28 27.83 16.09
CA GLU A 700 -1.38 29.29 15.84
C GLU A 700 -0.87 30.10 17.04
N ALA A 701 -1.13 29.63 18.27
CA ALA A 701 -0.57 30.20 19.49
C ALA A 701 0.97 30.20 19.48
N LYS A 702 1.59 29.06 19.14
CA LYS A 702 3.05 28.95 18.99
C LYS A 702 3.59 29.80 17.84
N ARG A 703 2.85 29.92 16.72
CA ARG A 703 3.23 30.76 15.57
C ARG A 703 3.27 32.24 15.97
N LEU A 704 2.18 32.77 16.53
CA LEU A 704 2.10 34.17 16.96
C LEU A 704 3.11 34.48 18.05
N ASN A 705 3.22 33.63 19.09
CA ASN A 705 4.18 33.84 20.17
C ASN A 705 5.64 33.88 19.65
N LYS A 706 5.99 33.07 18.62
CA LYS A 706 7.32 33.07 17.99
C LYS A 706 7.57 34.27 17.05
N ILE A 707 6.51 34.85 16.47
CA ILE A 707 6.59 36.10 15.69
C ILE A 707 6.82 37.28 16.64
N LEU A 708 6.03 37.38 17.71
CA LEU A 708 6.09 38.46 18.70
C LEU A 708 7.38 38.42 19.55
N ASP A 709 7.92 37.22 19.81
CA ASP A 709 9.26 37.05 20.38
C ASP A 709 10.42 37.37 19.39
N GLY A 710 10.13 37.82 18.15
CA GLY A 710 11.13 38.12 17.11
C GLY A 710 11.87 36.91 16.52
N LYS A 711 11.72 35.73 17.11
CA LYS A 711 12.46 34.48 16.80
C LYS A 711 12.17 33.91 15.40
N LEU A 712 11.11 34.35 14.72
CA LEU A 712 10.76 33.82 13.40
C LEU A 712 11.61 34.43 12.28
N PHE A 713 11.93 35.73 12.34
CA PHE A 713 12.79 36.41 11.36
C PHE A 713 14.24 35.89 11.43
N ALA A 714 14.83 35.81 12.63
CA ALA A 714 16.18 35.26 12.83
C ALA A 714 16.31 33.79 12.36
N ALA A 715 15.26 32.99 12.53
CA ALA A 715 15.24 31.61 12.05
C ALA A 715 15.13 31.51 10.52
N GLN A 716 14.48 32.47 9.87
CA GLN A 716 14.27 32.46 8.42
C GLN A 716 15.56 32.84 7.67
N GLU A 717 16.35 33.80 8.19
CA GLU A 717 17.68 34.11 7.67
C GLU A 717 18.67 32.95 7.85
N ALA A 718 18.75 32.37 9.06
CA ALA A 718 19.63 31.23 9.34
C ALA A 718 19.33 29.97 8.50
N SER A 719 18.13 29.86 7.92
CA SER A 719 17.71 28.71 7.11
C SER A 719 18.20 28.73 5.65
N LYS A 720 18.54 29.91 5.11
CA LYS A 720 18.91 30.09 3.69
C LYS A 720 20.36 29.69 3.36
N GLY A 721 21.22 29.48 4.36
CA GLY A 721 22.64 29.18 4.17
C GLY A 721 23.11 27.72 4.40
N ARG A 722 22.25 26.82 4.90
CA ARG A 722 22.68 25.45 5.28
C ARG A 722 22.68 24.47 4.12
N SER A 723 23.87 23.95 3.81
CA SER A 723 24.12 23.01 2.72
C SER A 723 23.38 21.68 2.91
N GLY A 724 23.22 20.91 1.83
CA GLY A 724 22.65 19.55 1.91
C GLY A 724 23.41 18.63 2.88
N ARG A 725 24.72 18.87 3.07
CA ARG A 725 25.57 18.17 4.03
C ARG A 725 25.14 18.42 5.49
N ASP A 726 24.80 19.66 5.83
CA ASP A 726 24.37 20.02 7.18
C ASP A 726 22.98 19.49 7.51
N ARG A 727 22.09 19.48 6.50
CA ARG A 727 20.76 18.86 6.61
C ARG A 727 20.88 17.35 6.83
N LYS A 728 21.76 16.65 6.08
CA LYS A 728 22.01 15.21 6.27
C LYS A 728 22.66 14.92 7.63
N LYS A 729 23.64 15.72 8.08
CA LYS A 729 24.26 15.59 9.41
C LYS A 729 23.24 15.76 10.55
N SER A 730 22.31 16.70 10.39
CA SER A 730 21.19 16.90 11.34
C SER A 730 20.20 15.72 11.35
N ALA A 731 19.87 15.18 10.17
CA ALA A 731 18.99 14.01 10.05
C ALA A 731 19.60 12.76 10.73
N MET A 732 20.86 12.42 10.40
CA MET A 732 21.56 11.27 10.99
C MET A 732 21.72 11.43 12.51
N LYS A 733 21.94 12.65 13.03
CA LYS A 733 21.96 12.91 14.48
C LYS A 733 20.60 12.64 15.14
N ARG A 734 19.48 13.00 14.49
CA ARG A 734 18.12 12.72 15.00
C ARG A 734 17.76 11.24 14.94
N GLU A 735 18.23 10.53 13.92
CA GLU A 735 18.02 9.10 13.75
C GLU A 735 18.77 8.29 14.82
N ALA A 736 20.06 8.58 15.03
CA ALA A 736 20.84 8.00 16.11
C ALA A 736 20.25 8.33 17.51
N GLN A 737 19.71 9.54 17.70
CA GLN A 737 19.02 9.90 18.95
C GLN A 737 17.71 9.12 19.15
N ARG A 738 16.97 8.80 18.09
CA ARG A 738 15.76 7.95 18.19
C ARG A 738 16.11 6.51 18.50
N GLN A 739 17.10 5.94 17.80
CA GLN A 739 17.57 4.58 18.06
C GLN A 739 18.06 4.43 19.51
N GLU A 740 18.83 5.40 20.01
CA GLU A 740 19.27 5.41 21.41
C GLU A 740 18.11 5.63 22.40
N GLN A 741 17.08 6.39 22.04
CA GLN A 741 15.89 6.55 22.90
C GLN A 741 15.11 5.23 22.99
N THR A 742 14.85 4.55 21.86
CA THR A 742 14.20 3.24 21.85
C THR A 742 15.06 2.16 22.53
N ALA A 743 16.38 2.20 22.41
CA ALA A 743 17.28 1.29 23.11
C ALA A 743 17.35 1.52 24.63
N ARG A 744 16.84 2.67 25.13
CA ARG A 744 16.68 2.94 26.57
C ARG A 744 15.31 2.52 27.11
N GLU A 745 14.32 2.36 26.25
CA GLU A 745 12.96 1.96 26.64
C GLU A 745 12.95 0.47 27.05
N GLY A 746 12.82 0.21 28.36
CA GLY A 746 12.78 -1.14 28.92
C GLY A 746 14.08 -1.66 29.55
N LEU A 747 15.14 -0.84 29.62
CA LEU A 747 16.36 -1.16 30.40
C LEU A 747 16.16 -0.88 31.89
N SER A 748 16.83 -1.66 32.74
CA SER A 748 16.94 -1.37 34.18
C SER A 748 17.86 -0.17 34.46
N GLU A 749 17.76 0.41 35.66
CA GLU A 749 18.61 1.54 36.08
C GLU A 749 20.11 1.19 36.03
N GLU A 750 20.48 -0.01 36.48
CA GLU A 750 21.85 -0.56 36.39
C GLU A 750 22.33 -0.69 34.93
N GLN A 751 21.48 -1.17 34.03
CA GLN A 751 21.80 -1.23 32.59
C GLN A 751 21.96 0.16 31.97
N LEU A 752 21.18 1.16 32.43
CA LEU A 752 21.32 2.54 32.00
C LEU A 752 22.66 3.16 32.48
N GLU A 753 23.10 2.88 33.70
CA GLU A 753 24.41 3.33 34.21
C GLU A 753 25.58 2.71 33.44
N LEU A 754 25.52 1.40 33.15
CA LEU A 754 26.51 0.72 32.32
C LEU A 754 26.56 1.32 30.90
N ARG A 755 25.38 1.61 30.32
CA ARG A 755 25.24 2.27 29.01
C ARG A 755 25.83 3.67 28.99
N GLU A 756 25.58 4.48 30.03
CA GLU A 756 26.15 5.82 30.16
C GLU A 756 27.67 5.78 30.38
N THR A 757 28.18 4.81 31.13
CA THR A 757 29.62 4.57 31.32
C THR A 757 30.32 4.28 30.00
N VAL A 758 29.78 3.35 29.20
CA VAL A 758 30.29 3.03 27.85
C VAL A 758 30.24 4.26 26.93
N MET A 759 29.10 4.96 26.87
CA MET A 759 28.98 6.19 26.08
C MET A 759 29.96 7.29 26.51
N GLY A 760 30.21 7.44 27.81
CA GLY A 760 31.17 8.39 28.36
C GLY A 760 32.60 8.09 27.88
N LYS A 761 33.04 6.83 27.98
CA LYS A 761 34.36 6.37 27.52
C LYS A 761 34.52 6.54 26.00
N LEU A 762 33.51 6.21 25.20
CA LEU A 762 33.50 6.42 23.75
C LEU A 762 33.64 7.91 23.39
N ARG A 763 32.83 8.79 24.01
CA ARG A 763 32.89 10.25 23.80
C ARG A 763 34.26 10.82 24.17
N ALA A 764 34.86 10.37 25.27
CA ALA A 764 36.19 10.80 25.72
C ALA A 764 37.31 10.45 24.73
N ARG A 765 37.14 9.41 23.89
CA ARG A 765 38.04 9.05 22.80
C ARG A 765 37.60 9.54 21.41
N GLY A 766 36.52 10.31 21.32
CA GLY A 766 35.99 10.83 20.06
C GLY A 766 35.31 9.79 19.16
N LEU A 767 34.93 8.63 19.72
CA LEU A 767 34.31 7.51 19.02
C LEU A 767 32.78 7.67 18.94
N PRO A 768 32.11 7.09 17.92
CA PRO A 768 30.67 7.17 17.77
C PRO A 768 29.93 6.38 18.87
N THR A 769 28.73 6.85 19.24
CA THR A 769 27.85 6.22 20.24
C THR A 769 26.55 5.73 19.58
N GLY A 770 26.68 4.87 18.55
CA GLY A 770 25.52 4.19 17.95
C GLY A 770 25.03 3.06 18.84
N ALA A 771 23.70 2.84 18.88
CA ALA A 771 23.07 1.92 19.85
C ALA A 771 23.73 0.53 19.88
N GLU A 772 23.84 -0.14 18.73
CA GLU A 772 24.40 -1.49 18.61
C GLU A 772 25.86 -1.62 19.10
N LEU A 773 26.69 -0.60 18.87
CA LEU A 773 28.07 -0.57 19.38
C LEU A 773 28.09 -0.38 20.90
N VAL A 774 27.17 0.44 21.42
CA VAL A 774 27.01 0.63 22.86
C VAL A 774 26.50 -0.65 23.51
N ASP A 775 25.50 -1.33 22.93
CA ASP A 775 24.97 -2.63 23.40
C ASP A 775 26.08 -3.69 23.47
N HIS A 776 26.90 -3.82 22.42
CA HIS A 776 28.01 -4.76 22.40
C HIS A 776 29.05 -4.48 23.50
N LEU A 777 29.40 -3.20 23.69
CA LEU A 777 30.38 -2.78 24.68
C LEU A 777 29.84 -2.80 26.11
N VAL A 778 28.53 -2.63 26.33
CA VAL A 778 27.84 -2.90 27.60
C VAL A 778 27.94 -4.39 27.91
N GLY A 779 27.57 -5.27 26.98
CA GLY A 779 27.71 -6.72 27.17
C GLY A 779 29.16 -7.19 27.38
N LEU A 780 30.15 -6.43 26.93
CA LEU A 780 31.57 -6.68 27.18
C LEU A 780 32.02 -6.16 28.56
N LEU A 781 31.52 -5.00 28.99
CA LEU A 781 31.69 -4.46 30.34
C LEU A 781 31.07 -5.39 31.39
N GLU A 782 29.84 -5.86 31.18
CA GLU A 782 29.15 -6.84 32.04
C GLU A 782 29.94 -8.15 32.17
N LYS A 783 30.39 -8.73 31.05
CA LYS A 783 31.02 -10.07 31.04
C LYS A 783 32.50 -10.09 31.43
N LYS A 784 33.23 -8.99 31.25
CA LYS A 784 34.70 -8.95 31.35
C LYS A 784 35.25 -7.74 32.12
N GLY A 785 34.37 -6.88 32.62
CA GLY A 785 34.73 -5.71 33.44
C GLY A 785 35.39 -4.57 32.66
N LEU A 786 35.66 -3.49 33.39
CA LEU A 786 36.20 -2.24 32.86
C LEU A 786 37.54 -2.40 32.09
N PRO A 787 38.52 -3.23 32.51
CA PRO A 787 39.77 -3.38 31.78
C PRO A 787 39.59 -3.93 30.35
N ALA A 788 38.62 -4.82 30.16
CA ALA A 788 38.31 -5.37 28.84
C ALA A 788 37.61 -4.33 27.95
N LEU A 789 36.70 -3.52 28.52
CA LEU A 789 36.10 -2.38 27.83
C LEU A 789 37.16 -1.37 27.40
N GLU A 790 38.09 -1.01 28.28
CA GLU A 790 39.17 -0.07 27.97
C GLU A 790 40.14 -0.63 26.94
N ALA A 791 40.48 -1.92 26.99
CA ALA A 791 41.28 -2.58 25.96
C ALA A 791 40.58 -2.56 24.59
N ALA A 792 39.27 -2.85 24.53
CA ALA A 792 38.50 -2.78 23.28
C ALA A 792 38.42 -1.36 22.72
N ILE A 793 38.17 -0.36 23.57
CA ILE A 793 38.15 1.06 23.17
C ILE A 793 39.55 1.55 22.74
N GLN A 794 40.61 1.05 23.38
CA GLN A 794 41.98 1.34 22.98
C GLN A 794 42.32 0.69 21.63
N GLU A 795 41.95 -0.57 21.40
CA GLU A 795 42.10 -1.26 20.11
C GLU A 795 41.33 -0.54 18.99
N MET A 796 40.10 -0.07 19.26
CA MET A 796 39.34 0.81 18.35
C MET A 796 40.05 2.13 18.03
N THR A 797 40.79 2.69 18.99
CA THR A 797 41.53 3.97 18.82
C THR A 797 42.85 3.75 18.06
N ASP A 798 43.48 2.58 18.27
CA ASP A 798 44.79 2.20 17.72
C ASP A 798 44.71 1.58 16.32
N MET A 799 43.50 1.32 15.78
CA MET A 799 43.30 1.03 14.37
C MET A 799 43.59 2.25 13.50
N GLN A 800 44.87 2.39 13.17
CA GLN A 800 45.40 3.36 12.22
C GLN A 800 46.33 2.64 11.25
N GLY A 801 46.16 2.90 9.95
CA GLY A 801 47.00 2.27 8.94
C GLY A 801 46.60 2.61 7.51
N VAL A 802 47.50 2.25 6.58
CA VAL A 802 47.32 2.47 5.14
C VAL A 802 47.20 1.12 4.44
N PHE A 803 46.07 0.92 3.77
CA PHE A 803 45.80 -0.21 2.91
C PHE A 803 46.19 0.14 1.49
N THR A 804 46.94 -0.72 0.81
CA THR A 804 47.28 -0.56 -0.60
C THR A 804 46.76 -1.73 -1.41
N GLY A 805 46.16 -1.43 -2.57
CA GLY A 805 45.59 -2.44 -3.46
C GLY A 805 45.39 -1.93 -4.87
N SER A 806 44.72 -2.72 -5.71
CA SER A 806 44.38 -2.36 -7.08
C SER A 806 42.91 -2.67 -7.40
N ILE A 807 42.35 -1.99 -8.40
CA ILE A 807 40.97 -2.20 -8.88
C ILE A 807 41.06 -2.89 -10.24
N GLY A 808 40.54 -4.11 -10.34
CA GLY A 808 40.64 -4.92 -11.56
C GLY A 808 42.09 -5.22 -11.98
N GLY A 809 43.02 -5.31 -11.02
CA GLY A 809 44.46 -5.44 -11.26
C GLY A 809 45.15 -4.17 -11.75
N GLN A 810 44.48 -3.00 -11.75
CA GLN A 810 44.99 -1.78 -12.37
C GLN A 810 44.76 -0.51 -11.52
N GLY A 811 45.76 0.38 -11.52
CA GLY A 811 45.82 1.56 -10.66
C GLY A 811 46.08 1.24 -9.19
N ILE A 812 46.53 2.24 -8.43
CA ILE A 812 46.82 2.10 -7.00
C ILE A 812 45.66 2.71 -6.20
N LEU A 813 45.06 1.88 -5.35
CA LEU A 813 44.11 2.25 -4.32
C LEU A 813 44.88 2.45 -3.00
N ARG A 814 44.76 3.62 -2.38
CA ARG A 814 45.29 3.91 -1.05
C ARG A 814 44.15 4.28 -0.12
N ILE A 815 44.00 3.54 0.98
CA ILE A 815 42.94 3.75 1.97
C ILE A 815 43.56 3.94 3.35
N HIS A 816 43.21 5.05 3.99
CA HIS A 816 43.62 5.44 5.34
C HIS A 816 42.46 5.17 6.29
N VAL A 817 42.67 4.27 7.25
CA VAL A 817 41.77 4.07 8.40
C VAL A 817 42.30 4.86 9.58
N GLN A 818 41.42 5.56 10.27
CA GLN A 818 41.72 6.26 11.52
C GLN A 818 40.51 6.13 12.46
N GLY A 819 40.60 5.21 13.43
CA GLY A 819 39.48 4.84 14.29
C GLY A 819 38.31 4.28 13.47
N THR A 820 37.09 4.75 13.72
CA THR A 820 35.90 4.30 12.97
C THR A 820 35.76 4.91 11.57
N ARG A 821 36.70 5.76 11.14
CA ARG A 821 36.56 6.53 9.90
C ARG A 821 37.56 6.08 8.85
N VAL A 822 37.08 5.97 7.61
CA VAL A 822 37.92 5.58 6.48
C VAL A 822 37.86 6.64 5.39
N THR A 823 39.02 7.02 4.89
CA THR A 823 39.18 7.87 3.71
C THR A 823 40.14 7.21 2.73
N GLY A 824 40.01 7.46 1.44
CA GLY A 824 40.93 6.89 0.47
C GLY A 824 40.96 7.62 -0.85
N THR A 825 42.01 7.37 -1.62
CA THR A 825 42.13 7.82 -3.00
C THR A 825 42.49 6.64 -3.89
N TRP A 826 41.88 6.60 -5.06
CA TRP A 826 42.27 5.70 -6.15
C TRP A 826 42.63 6.54 -7.36
N ASN A 827 43.73 6.18 -8.01
CA ASN A 827 44.10 6.74 -9.31
C ASN A 827 44.52 5.58 -10.23
N ASN A 828 43.97 5.57 -11.44
CA ASN A 828 44.37 4.68 -12.51
C ASN A 828 44.51 5.48 -13.81
N THR A 829 45.66 5.37 -14.48
CA THR A 829 45.88 5.92 -15.80
C THR A 829 46.15 4.77 -16.74
N LYS A 830 45.34 4.65 -17.78
CA LYS A 830 45.40 3.57 -18.76
C LYS A 830 45.45 4.15 -20.16
N THR A 831 46.50 3.79 -20.88
CA THR A 831 46.70 4.19 -22.27
C THR A 831 46.28 3.03 -23.18
N PHE A 832 45.45 3.31 -24.18
CA PHE A 832 45.00 2.35 -25.18
C PHE A 832 45.09 2.98 -26.58
N THR A 833 45.48 2.16 -27.56
CA THR A 833 45.77 2.62 -28.91
C THR A 833 44.80 1.95 -29.88
N ILE A 834 44.09 2.75 -30.66
CA ILE A 834 43.08 2.30 -31.62
C ILE A 834 43.55 2.64 -33.03
N ARG A 835 43.44 1.69 -33.96
CA ARG A 835 43.70 1.92 -35.38
C ARG A 835 42.41 2.29 -36.11
N PHE A 836 42.46 3.37 -36.88
CA PHE A 836 41.40 3.83 -37.78
C PHE A 836 41.98 3.88 -39.20
N GLY A 837 41.88 2.74 -39.90
CA GLY A 837 42.64 2.50 -41.13
C GLY A 837 44.15 2.53 -40.85
N ASP A 838 44.89 3.25 -41.71
CA ASP A 838 46.35 3.38 -41.61
C ASP A 838 46.79 4.22 -40.39
N LYS A 839 45.89 5.04 -39.86
CA LYS A 839 46.18 5.95 -38.73
C LYS A 839 46.00 5.23 -37.41
N THR A 840 46.96 5.44 -36.51
CA THR A 840 46.99 4.84 -35.19
C THR A 840 46.87 5.97 -34.18
N GLN A 841 45.81 5.98 -33.36
CA GLN A 841 45.54 7.05 -32.39
C GLN A 841 45.57 6.50 -30.96
N THR A 842 46.29 7.20 -30.09
CA THR A 842 46.46 6.82 -28.69
C THR A 842 45.54 7.66 -27.80
N PHE A 843 44.95 6.98 -26.82
CA PHE A 843 44.01 7.55 -25.86
C PHE A 843 44.52 7.23 -24.46
N THR A 844 44.69 8.24 -23.62
CA THR A 844 45.07 8.07 -22.22
C THR A 844 43.89 8.45 -21.34
N ALA A 845 43.28 7.46 -20.69
CA ALA A 845 42.21 7.68 -19.73
C ALA A 845 42.77 7.65 -18.30
N THR A 846 42.56 8.75 -17.56
CA THR A 846 42.85 8.82 -16.12
C THR A 846 41.53 8.85 -15.36
N ALA A 847 41.31 7.85 -14.52
CA ALA A 847 40.19 7.82 -13.58
C ALA A 847 40.71 8.05 -12.16
N SER A 848 40.05 8.95 -11.43
CA SER A 848 40.34 9.20 -10.02
C SER A 848 39.09 9.13 -9.15
N GLY A 849 39.24 8.58 -7.96
CA GLY A 849 38.15 8.38 -7.01
C GLY A 849 38.56 8.77 -5.60
N VAL A 850 37.66 9.42 -4.87
CA VAL A 850 37.76 9.64 -3.43
C VAL A 850 36.78 8.69 -2.74
N LEU A 851 37.31 7.93 -1.78
CA LEU A 851 36.51 7.04 -0.95
C LEU A 851 36.28 7.67 0.42
N GLN A 852 35.06 7.51 0.93
CA GLN A 852 34.69 7.84 2.31
C GLN A 852 33.78 6.73 2.83
N GLY A 853 34.04 6.26 4.04
CA GLY A 853 33.30 5.17 4.67
C GLY A 853 33.52 5.14 6.17
N ASP A 854 32.76 4.25 6.80
CA ASP A 854 32.79 4.01 8.24
C ASP A 854 33.17 2.53 8.48
N VAL A 855 33.85 2.25 9.60
CA VAL A 855 34.24 0.89 10.01
C VAL A 855 33.14 0.29 10.88
N GLU A 856 32.62 -0.87 10.49
CA GLU A 856 31.68 -1.65 11.30
C GLU A 856 32.46 -2.67 12.15
N LEU A 857 32.58 -2.36 13.44
CA LEU A 857 33.51 -3.02 14.35
C LEU A 857 33.01 -4.39 14.84
N SER A 858 31.70 -4.61 14.86
CA SER A 858 31.02 -5.86 15.19
C SER A 858 31.47 -7.05 14.35
N SER A 859 31.86 -6.80 13.09
CA SER A 859 32.14 -7.81 12.08
C SER A 859 33.55 -7.71 11.46
N GLY A 860 34.35 -6.71 11.86
CA GLY A 860 35.60 -6.38 11.18
C GLY A 860 35.40 -5.89 9.74
N THR A 861 34.18 -5.48 9.37
CA THR A 861 33.83 -5.09 8.00
C THR A 861 33.96 -3.59 7.83
N ILE A 862 34.73 -3.15 6.83
CA ILE A 862 34.81 -1.75 6.44
C ILE A 862 33.83 -1.51 5.29
N ALA A 863 32.83 -0.64 5.52
CA ALA A 863 31.83 -0.28 4.53
C ALA A 863 32.20 1.04 3.85
N MET A 864 32.44 1.02 2.54
CA MET A 864 32.98 2.16 1.81
C MET A 864 32.10 2.62 0.65
N LYS A 865 31.88 3.93 0.54
CA LYS A 865 31.32 4.56 -0.65
C LYS A 865 32.42 5.22 -1.46
N MET A 866 32.48 4.91 -2.76
CA MET A 866 33.37 5.58 -3.71
C MET A 866 32.60 6.58 -4.57
N THR A 867 33.16 7.77 -4.68
CA THR A 867 32.73 8.84 -5.59
C THR A 867 33.93 9.30 -6.39
N GLY A 868 33.86 9.21 -7.71
CA GLY A 868 35.00 9.46 -8.59
C GLY A 868 34.58 9.99 -9.95
N VAL A 869 35.56 10.47 -10.71
CA VAL A 869 35.38 11.04 -12.05
C VAL A 869 36.40 10.41 -12.99
N GLY A 870 35.91 9.80 -14.06
CA GLY A 870 36.74 9.37 -15.19
C GLY A 870 37.00 10.54 -16.14
N VAL A 871 38.26 10.73 -16.54
CA VAL A 871 38.65 11.73 -17.55
C VAL A 871 39.47 11.04 -18.65
N SER A 872 38.85 10.84 -19.81
CA SER A 872 39.56 10.42 -21.02
C SER A 872 40.24 11.62 -21.69
N ARG A 873 41.45 11.42 -22.23
CA ARG A 873 42.14 12.37 -23.11
C ARG A 873 42.74 11.63 -24.29
N SER A 874 42.29 11.98 -25.48
CA SER A 874 43.02 11.74 -26.73
C SER A 874 44.06 12.83 -26.95
N ASP A 875 45.11 12.50 -27.70
CA ASP A 875 46.16 13.46 -28.10
C ASP A 875 45.60 14.60 -28.99
N ASP A 876 44.43 14.38 -29.59
CA ASP A 876 43.62 15.37 -30.32
C ASP A 876 42.31 15.63 -29.55
N GLN A 877 41.90 16.88 -29.37
CA GLN A 877 41.37 17.29 -28.05
C GLN A 877 39.86 17.08 -27.74
N SER A 878 39.58 16.91 -26.44
CA SER A 878 38.35 17.32 -25.71
C SER A 878 37.08 16.45 -25.74
N ILE A 879 37.18 15.16 -25.43
CA ILE A 879 36.01 14.32 -25.05
C ILE A 879 36.00 14.05 -23.53
N HIS A 880 35.14 14.76 -22.80
CA HIS A 880 34.80 14.45 -21.41
C HIS A 880 33.65 13.42 -21.37
N GLN A 881 33.98 12.13 -21.29
CA GLN A 881 33.01 11.06 -21.07
C GLN A 881 33.14 10.50 -19.65
N SER A 882 32.03 10.50 -18.90
CA SER A 882 31.94 9.77 -17.63
C SER A 882 31.80 8.28 -17.95
N ILE A 883 32.87 7.52 -17.75
CA ILE A 883 32.91 6.08 -18.04
C ILE A 883 32.61 5.32 -16.74
N PRO A 884 31.53 4.52 -16.66
CA PRO A 884 31.30 3.64 -15.53
C PRO A 884 32.36 2.54 -15.51
N PHE A 885 33.02 2.36 -14.38
CA PHE A 885 34.03 1.31 -14.16
C PHE A 885 33.41 0.17 -13.34
N SER A 886 33.77 -1.06 -13.66
CA SER A 886 33.55 -2.23 -12.81
C SER A 886 34.89 -2.95 -12.61
N GLY A 887 35.07 -3.63 -11.48
CA GLY A 887 36.31 -4.34 -11.19
C GLY A 887 36.34 -4.99 -9.81
N THR A 888 37.03 -6.12 -9.72
CA THR A 888 37.29 -6.86 -8.48
C THR A 888 38.48 -6.23 -7.74
N PHE A 889 38.46 -6.24 -6.40
CA PHE A 889 39.43 -5.53 -5.58
C PHE A 889 40.36 -6.50 -4.86
N SER A 890 41.67 -6.24 -4.88
CA SER A 890 42.65 -6.97 -4.06
C SER A 890 43.72 -6.03 -3.54
N GLY A 891 44.15 -6.24 -2.29
CA GLY A 891 45.16 -5.42 -1.62
C GLY A 891 45.73 -6.12 -0.39
N SER A 892 46.80 -5.56 0.16
CA SER A 892 47.44 -6.04 1.39
C SER A 892 47.64 -4.90 2.39
N PHE A 893 47.74 -5.26 3.66
CA PHE A 893 47.87 -4.32 4.77
C PHE A 893 49.26 -4.39 5.39
N THR A 894 49.83 -3.24 5.72
CA THR A 894 51.05 -3.12 6.53
C THR A 894 50.73 -2.40 7.84
N GLY A 895 50.37 -3.20 8.84
CA GLY A 895 50.08 -2.81 10.22
C GLY A 895 49.87 -4.07 11.07
N LYS A 896 49.70 -3.91 12.40
CA LYS A 896 49.83 -4.96 13.43
C LYS A 896 48.91 -6.20 13.28
N GLY A 897 49.19 -7.08 12.32
CA GLY A 897 48.65 -8.45 12.27
C GLY A 897 47.17 -8.56 11.92
N TYR A 898 46.72 -7.91 10.84
CA TYR A 898 45.39 -8.08 10.25
C TYR A 898 45.51 -8.31 8.74
N LYS A 899 44.66 -9.18 8.18
CA LYS A 899 44.56 -9.48 6.73
C LYS A 899 43.15 -9.20 6.22
N GLY A 900 43.04 -8.45 5.12
CA GLY A 900 41.75 -8.10 4.53
C GLY A 900 41.51 -8.76 3.16
N SER A 901 40.24 -8.99 2.84
CA SER A 901 39.77 -9.34 1.49
C SER A 901 38.53 -8.52 1.13
N SER A 902 38.29 -8.28 -0.15
CA SER A 902 37.27 -7.32 -0.58
C SER A 902 36.53 -7.78 -1.82
N THR A 903 35.21 -7.65 -1.79
CA THR A 903 34.32 -7.89 -2.93
C THR A 903 33.38 -6.71 -3.08
N GLY A 904 33.23 -6.21 -4.31
CA GLY A 904 32.40 -5.05 -4.58
C GLY A 904 32.25 -4.80 -6.07
N THR A 905 31.18 -4.12 -6.44
CA THR A 905 30.83 -3.82 -7.83
C THR A 905 30.41 -2.36 -7.92
N ALA A 906 31.05 -1.59 -8.80
CA ALA A 906 30.67 -0.21 -9.08
C ALA A 906 29.91 -0.12 -10.40
N TYR A 907 28.92 0.76 -10.44
CA TYR A 907 28.17 1.12 -11.65
C TYR A 907 27.75 2.60 -11.56
N GLY A 908 28.12 3.40 -12.56
CA GLY A 908 27.75 4.83 -12.65
C GLY A 908 28.56 5.76 -11.74
N GLU A 909 28.01 6.95 -11.47
CA GLU A 909 28.69 8.06 -10.76
C GLU A 909 28.92 7.82 -9.25
N SER A 910 28.42 6.71 -8.69
CA SER A 910 28.73 6.30 -7.33
C SER A 910 28.69 4.79 -7.16
N GLY A 911 29.75 4.21 -6.59
CA GLY A 911 29.83 2.79 -6.26
C GLY A 911 29.91 2.54 -4.75
N SER A 912 29.56 1.33 -4.32
CA SER A 912 29.75 0.83 -2.96
C SER A 912 30.68 -0.38 -2.98
N ALA A 913 31.61 -0.44 -2.04
CA ALA A 913 32.48 -1.60 -1.82
C ALA A 913 32.46 -1.97 -0.33
N SER A 914 32.42 -3.27 -0.04
CA SER A 914 32.56 -3.81 1.30
C SER A 914 33.85 -4.61 1.40
N TRP A 915 34.55 -4.42 2.51
CA TRP A 915 35.85 -5.03 2.79
C TRP A 915 35.72 -5.81 4.09
N SER A 916 36.12 -7.08 4.14
CA SER A 916 36.26 -7.82 5.38
C SER A 916 37.71 -7.77 5.84
N VAL A 917 37.95 -7.49 7.12
CA VAL A 917 39.27 -7.53 7.75
C VAL A 917 39.23 -8.58 8.86
N SER A 918 39.92 -9.69 8.64
CA SER A 918 40.19 -10.69 9.68
C SER A 918 41.53 -10.40 10.36
N ARG A 919 41.69 -10.83 11.60
CA ARG A 919 42.99 -10.81 12.28
C ARG A 919 43.83 -12.00 11.81
#